data_AF-A0A521YPP3-F1
#
_entry.id   AF-A0A521YPP3-F1
#
_cell.length_a   1.000
_cell.length_b   1.000
_cell.length_c   1.000
_cell.angle_alpha   90.00
_cell.angle_beta   90.00
_cell.angle_gamma   90.00
#
_symmetry.space_group_name_H-M   'P 1'
#
loop_
_entity.id
_entity.type
_entity.pdbx_description
1 polymer ?
#
loop_
_entity_poly.entity_id
_entity_poly.type
_entity_poly.pdbx_seq_one_letter_code
_entity_poly.pdbx_strand_id
1 'polypeptide(L)'
;MNAAHETRNLAPHLIEAEGEVATGAPGGPPANDAALWYKDAVIYQLNVKAFFDSNDDGMGDFKGVAAKLDYVKDLGVNTIWLMPFYPSPLRDDGYDIAGYEDIHPQYGTLDDFKLMLDEAHKRELKVITELVINHTSDAHPWFQAARRAPAGSPERDFYVWSDTDDKYRGTRIIFTDTETSNWTWDPVAKAYFWHRFFSHQPDLNFDNPAVMEAVFRTMRFWLDLGVDGFRLDAIPYLVEREGTNNENLPETHAVIKQLRAAIDANYPNRFLLAEANQWPEDVNDYFGDGDECHAAYHFPLMPRMYMAIAQEDRFPVVEIMAQTPDIPDNCQWAIFLRNHDELTLEMVTSKERDYMYSTYAADPRARINLGIRRRLAPLMDNDMDRIKLMNSLLLSMRGSPIIYYGDEIGMGDNFFVGDRNGVRTPMQWSPDRNAGFSRADPQRLYLPPIMDANYGFEAVNVEAQLRDPSSLLHWMRRMLAVRKTSQSFGRGDLVFLKPGNRKILAYLREHRGEAILCVANLSRSAQPVELDLARFKGRVPVEMLGRTAFPPVGELPYLLTLPGYGFYWFRLAEDVAVPSWHTSMLPLEERPVLVLFDGWHSLFRDHVVPWRIGLAIKTRAQFEEDTLPRFVETQRWYAAKGAAAKAARLADHAIWEAGEDSWLLPLVDVEGAGEAARYFVPLAMAWEETDEEKMRALGTAAVARVRQQAKVGVMADAFWDERFCRQLVRNIGERREIKTEAGSIRFVPTAAFADLAGRPLDAMVVGRPRGQSSNTIVTLDETLFVKGYRRLRTGVNPEYEMGRFLTEVAKFPHCVPVAGVVEHVGRNGEVTTLAMAQSYVSNQGDGWSYTLDYLERHFEEQRTSVKALPKDVHGAYLALVETLGRRTAQLHLALATPSGDAAFDPAPITAADTTAWRQQILAEAATTLDMLEAALPQLPEHARADAREVLQLRLPILQRIETQSGAPRGLKTRFHGDYHLAQVLLVKNDFVITDFEGEPGRSFEERRAKHSPLRDVAGMLRSFGYAAAGAIRKLDGQAEDRGALELLAAEWEAAARAAFLLGYEETAGGSGIYDGLRPGEGLLGLFELEKALYELRYELNNRPDWVRIPLQGIHGLARQR
;
A
#
# COMPACT_ATOMS: atom_id res chain seq x y z
N MET A 1 24.16 0.05 77.02
CA MET A 1 22.68 0.09 77.11
C MET A 1 22.21 0.22 75.67
N ASN A 2 22.06 -0.89 74.95
CA ASN A 2 20.86 -1.76 74.89
C ASN A 2 19.70 -1.04 74.17
N ALA A 3 19.07 -1.53 73.11
CA ALA A 3 19.30 -2.63 72.15
C ALA A 3 18.39 -2.31 70.91
N ALA A 4 18.37 -2.96 69.74
CA ALA A 4 18.94 -4.22 69.23
C ALA A 4 19.19 -4.06 67.69
N HIS A 5 20.20 -4.71 67.10
CA HIS A 5 20.10 -5.85 66.13
C HIS A 5 19.16 -5.64 64.93
N GLU A 6 19.49 -5.95 63.67
CA GLU A 6 20.58 -6.74 63.05
C GLU A 6 20.76 -6.24 61.58
N THR A 7 21.82 -6.47 60.79
CA THR A 7 22.69 -7.65 60.60
C THR A 7 24.11 -7.30 60.11
N ARG A 8 25.10 -8.13 60.50
CA ARG A 8 26.37 -8.37 59.76
C ARG A 8 26.08 -9.35 58.59
N ASN A 9 26.84 -9.60 57.53
CA ASN A 9 28.25 -9.40 57.11
C ASN A 9 28.25 -9.53 55.53
N LEU A 10 29.31 -9.44 54.71
CA LEU A 10 30.77 -9.36 54.93
C LEU A 10 31.42 -8.41 53.86
N ALA A 11 32.39 -8.86 53.04
CA ALA A 11 33.07 -8.09 51.97
C ALA A 11 33.62 -9.02 50.84
N PRO A 12 34.52 -8.63 49.90
CA PRO A 12 34.22 -8.64 48.46
C PRO A 12 35.15 -9.51 47.59
N HIS A 13 34.86 -9.69 46.30
CA HIS A 13 35.88 -9.90 45.24
C HIS A 13 35.40 -9.47 43.85
N LEU A 14 36.33 -9.00 43.02
CA LEU A 14 36.14 -8.44 41.67
C LEU A 14 35.89 -9.52 40.60
N ILE A 15 35.28 -9.12 39.48
CA ILE A 15 35.82 -9.24 38.11
C ILE A 15 35.05 -8.24 37.20
N GLU A 16 35.76 -7.67 36.23
CA GLU A 16 35.28 -6.62 35.32
C GLU A 16 34.52 -7.21 34.11
N ALA A 17 33.54 -6.46 33.59
CA ALA A 17 33.19 -6.42 32.17
C ALA A 17 32.43 -5.12 31.87
N GLU A 18 32.78 -4.44 30.78
CA GLU A 18 32.21 -3.15 30.38
C GLU A 18 30.78 -3.31 29.83
N GLY A 19 29.91 -2.32 30.08
CA GLY A 19 28.52 -2.34 29.64
C GLY A 19 27.85 -0.95 29.73
N GLU A 20 27.32 -0.51 28.61
CA GLU A 20 26.82 0.83 28.25
C GLU A 20 25.98 1.59 29.31
N VAL A 21 26.17 2.92 29.33
CA VAL A 21 25.38 3.85 30.14
C VAL A 21 24.04 4.14 29.45
N ALA A 22 22.97 3.51 29.94
CA ALA A 22 21.60 3.86 29.60
C ALA A 22 20.98 4.74 30.70
N THR A 23 20.93 6.06 30.49
CA THR A 23 20.22 7.00 31.37
C THR A 23 18.72 7.00 31.05
N GLY A 24 18.01 5.94 31.49
CA GLY A 24 16.54 5.93 31.50
C GLY A 24 16.00 6.65 32.74
N ALA A 25 15.28 7.75 32.54
CA ALA A 25 14.43 8.32 33.59
C ALA A 25 13.28 7.34 33.92
N PRO A 26 12.81 7.25 35.18
CA PRO A 26 11.78 6.30 35.56
C PRO A 26 10.40 6.75 35.04
N GLY A 27 9.97 6.17 33.91
CA GLY A 27 8.64 6.39 33.36
C GLY A 27 7.52 5.94 34.32
N GLY A 28 6.46 6.74 34.39
CA GLY A 28 5.24 6.40 35.13
C GLY A 28 4.49 5.20 34.54
N PRO A 29 3.45 4.68 35.24
CA PRO A 29 2.64 3.59 34.71
C PRO A 29 1.97 4.01 33.38
N PRO A 30 1.88 3.10 32.39
CA PRO A 30 1.35 3.44 31.07
C PRO A 30 -0.11 3.89 31.17
N ALA A 31 -0.41 5.06 30.61
CA ALA A 31 -1.76 5.60 30.56
C ALA A 31 -2.69 4.65 29.80
N ASN A 32 -3.94 4.53 30.26
CA ASN A 32 -4.98 3.75 29.60
C ASN A 32 -5.19 4.29 28.16
N ASP A 33 -5.07 3.43 27.14
CA ASP A 33 -4.96 3.85 25.73
C ASP A 33 -6.18 4.68 25.25
N ALA A 34 -7.35 4.45 25.87
CA ALA A 34 -8.59 5.19 25.65
C ALA A 34 -8.58 6.64 26.19
N ALA A 35 -7.73 6.97 27.17
CA ALA A 35 -7.60 8.32 27.71
C ALA A 35 -6.84 9.27 26.76
N LEU A 36 -5.99 8.72 25.90
CA LEU A 36 -5.17 9.45 24.93
C LEU A 36 -5.82 9.55 23.54
N TRP A 37 -7.15 9.48 23.46
CA TRP A 37 -7.90 9.44 22.19
C TRP A 37 -7.54 10.59 21.23
N TYR A 38 -7.19 11.75 21.79
CA TYR A 38 -6.79 12.94 21.03
C TYR A 38 -5.48 12.76 20.24
N LYS A 39 -4.65 11.75 20.54
CA LYS A 39 -3.47 11.40 19.74
C LYS A 39 -3.81 10.77 18.39
N ASP A 40 -4.98 10.14 18.29
CA ASP A 40 -5.52 9.58 17.05
C ASP A 40 -6.58 10.50 16.41
N ALA A 41 -6.77 11.70 16.96
CA ALA A 41 -7.78 12.63 16.45
C ALA A 41 -7.46 13.11 15.03
N VAL A 42 -8.52 13.28 14.25
CA VAL A 42 -8.59 14.11 13.05
C VAL A 42 -9.72 15.09 13.33
N ILE A 43 -9.33 16.36 13.48
CA ILE A 43 -10.19 17.44 13.95
C ILE A 43 -10.69 18.22 12.74
N TYR A 44 -11.97 18.57 12.74
CA TYR A 44 -12.60 19.41 11.73
C TYR A 44 -13.08 20.71 12.37
N GLN A 45 -12.42 21.82 12.04
CA GLN A 45 -12.81 23.16 12.50
C GLN A 45 -13.98 23.66 11.65
N LEU A 46 -15.13 23.91 12.28
CA LEU A 46 -16.28 24.54 11.64
C LEU A 46 -16.83 25.71 12.46
N ASN A 47 -17.48 26.65 11.76
CA ASN A 47 -18.27 27.70 12.38
C ASN A 47 -19.76 27.40 12.18
N VAL A 48 -20.53 27.37 13.27
CA VAL A 48 -21.98 27.11 13.25
C VAL A 48 -22.68 28.06 12.27
N LYS A 49 -22.36 29.36 12.31
CA LYS A 49 -22.95 30.40 11.44
C LYS A 49 -22.74 30.14 9.94
N ALA A 50 -21.68 29.41 9.58
CA ALA A 50 -21.19 29.27 8.21
C ALA A 50 -21.49 27.90 7.60
N PHE A 51 -21.87 26.92 8.42
CA PHE A 51 -21.92 25.53 7.98
C PHE A 51 -23.21 25.18 7.25
N PHE A 52 -24.39 25.36 7.86
CA PHE A 52 -25.67 25.15 7.19
C PHE A 52 -26.80 25.87 7.94
N ASP A 53 -27.67 26.57 7.22
CA ASP A 53 -28.88 27.23 7.71
C ASP A 53 -30.08 26.29 7.54
N SER A 54 -30.74 25.95 8.65
CA SER A 54 -31.92 25.05 8.64
C SER A 54 -33.26 25.79 8.69
N ASN A 55 -33.26 27.09 9.00
CA ASN A 55 -34.46 27.88 9.27
C ASN A 55 -34.77 28.94 8.16
N ASP A 56 -33.86 29.08 7.19
CA ASP A 56 -33.85 30.03 6.08
C ASP A 56 -33.81 31.53 6.50
N ASP A 57 -33.16 31.85 7.62
CA ASP A 57 -32.99 33.23 8.09
C ASP A 57 -31.78 33.96 7.51
N GLY A 58 -30.79 33.22 7.00
CA GLY A 58 -29.54 33.72 6.42
C GLY A 58 -28.27 33.37 7.22
N MET A 59 -28.38 32.73 8.38
CA MET A 59 -27.25 32.26 9.19
C MET A 59 -27.36 30.77 9.53
N GLY A 60 -26.22 30.13 9.71
CA GLY A 60 -26.16 28.71 10.10
C GLY A 60 -26.45 28.50 11.59
N ASP A 61 -27.01 27.33 11.93
CA ASP A 61 -27.54 27.02 13.25
C ASP A 61 -27.22 25.57 13.69
N PHE A 62 -27.47 25.22 14.96
CA PHE A 62 -27.14 23.89 15.50
C PHE A 62 -27.93 22.73 14.90
N LYS A 63 -29.19 22.93 14.47
CA LYS A 63 -29.95 21.92 13.71
C LYS A 63 -29.37 21.76 12.32
N GLY A 64 -28.91 22.86 11.74
CA GLY A 64 -28.17 22.86 10.49
C GLY A 64 -26.89 22.03 10.57
N VAL A 65 -26.08 22.23 11.62
CA VAL A 65 -24.90 21.40 11.90
C VAL A 65 -25.28 19.93 12.11
N ALA A 66 -26.30 19.65 12.95
CA ALA A 66 -26.77 18.29 13.20
C ALA A 66 -27.20 17.56 11.90
N ALA A 67 -27.90 18.25 11.00
CA ALA A 67 -28.34 17.73 9.70
C ALA A 67 -27.18 17.47 8.70
N LYS A 68 -25.95 17.88 9.03
CA LYS A 68 -24.75 17.69 8.20
C LYS A 68 -23.68 16.81 8.85
N LEU A 69 -23.93 16.25 10.04
CA LEU A 69 -22.98 15.36 10.73
C LEU A 69 -22.66 14.09 9.95
N ASP A 70 -23.58 13.61 9.11
CA ASP A 70 -23.33 12.46 8.23
C ASP A 70 -22.18 12.77 7.25
N TYR A 71 -22.15 13.96 6.63
CA TYR A 71 -21.04 14.41 5.77
C TYR A 71 -19.70 14.45 6.52
N VAL A 72 -19.73 14.95 7.76
CA VAL A 72 -18.53 15.05 8.61
C VAL A 72 -18.00 13.66 8.96
N LYS A 73 -18.86 12.72 9.38
CA LYS A 73 -18.46 11.33 9.62
C LYS A 73 -17.95 10.65 8.35
N ASP A 74 -18.63 10.86 7.22
CA ASP A 74 -18.27 10.30 5.91
C ASP A 74 -16.93 10.81 5.38
N LEU A 75 -16.53 12.04 5.71
CA LEU A 75 -15.22 12.60 5.40
C LEU A 75 -14.08 11.77 6.01
N GLY A 76 -14.34 11.09 7.13
CA GLY A 76 -13.37 10.29 7.87
C GLY A 76 -12.72 11.00 9.07
N VAL A 77 -13.26 12.15 9.49
CA VAL A 77 -12.84 12.82 10.73
C VAL A 77 -13.51 12.17 11.95
N ASN A 78 -12.96 12.41 13.15
CA ASN A 78 -13.50 11.85 14.40
C ASN A 78 -13.73 12.89 15.49
N THR A 79 -13.36 14.16 15.26
CA THR A 79 -13.49 15.25 16.22
C THR A 79 -13.96 16.51 15.49
N ILE A 80 -14.93 17.23 16.07
CA ILE A 80 -15.40 18.54 15.62
C ILE A 80 -14.88 19.58 16.60
N TRP A 81 -14.29 20.65 16.06
CA TRP A 81 -13.98 21.86 16.81
C TRP A 81 -14.96 22.96 16.37
N LEU A 82 -15.76 23.43 17.32
CA LEU A 82 -16.69 24.54 17.14
C LEU A 82 -16.03 25.87 17.55
N MET A 83 -16.06 26.83 16.63
CA MET A 83 -15.82 28.25 16.90
C MET A 83 -16.84 28.83 17.92
N PRO A 84 -16.62 30.05 18.48
CA PRO A 84 -17.51 30.60 19.50
C PRO A 84 -18.97 30.67 19.04
N PHE A 85 -19.88 30.22 19.91
CA PHE A 85 -21.33 30.22 19.65
C PHE A 85 -22.14 30.88 20.78
N TYR A 86 -21.46 31.58 21.69
CA TYR A 86 -22.00 32.21 22.87
C TYR A 86 -22.71 33.53 22.55
N PRO A 87 -23.68 33.98 23.37
CA PRO A 87 -24.19 35.34 23.35
C PRO A 87 -23.04 36.36 23.29
N SER A 88 -23.08 37.24 22.29
CA SER A 88 -21.98 38.13 21.89
C SER A 88 -22.59 39.24 21.00
N PRO A 89 -22.03 40.46 20.97
CA PRO A 89 -22.39 41.45 19.95
C PRO A 89 -21.69 41.21 18.60
N LEU A 90 -20.91 40.13 18.46
CA LEU A 90 -20.23 39.67 17.24
C LEU A 90 -19.27 40.70 16.63
N ARG A 91 -18.65 41.54 17.47
CA ARG A 91 -17.69 42.58 17.02
C ARG A 91 -16.33 41.98 16.71
N ASP A 92 -15.98 40.86 17.34
CA ASP A 92 -14.90 39.95 16.96
C ASP A 92 -15.46 38.55 16.69
N ASP A 93 -16.58 38.49 15.95
CA ASP A 93 -17.19 37.26 15.45
C ASP A 93 -17.50 36.18 16.50
N GLY A 94 -17.79 36.59 17.73
CA GLY A 94 -18.15 35.69 18.84
C GLY A 94 -17.06 35.50 19.89
N TYR A 95 -15.81 35.93 19.63
CA TYR A 95 -14.74 35.95 20.64
C TYR A 95 -15.01 37.00 21.73
N ASP A 96 -15.71 38.09 21.39
CA ASP A 96 -16.26 39.03 22.35
C ASP A 96 -17.51 38.45 23.05
N ILE A 97 -17.31 37.54 24.02
CA ILE A 97 -18.39 36.85 24.75
C ILE A 97 -19.12 37.79 25.73
N ALA A 98 -20.44 37.86 25.62
CA ALA A 98 -21.36 38.59 26.51
C ALA A 98 -22.14 37.69 27.49
N GLY A 99 -22.06 36.36 27.36
CA GLY A 99 -22.52 35.40 28.37
C GLY A 99 -22.02 33.98 28.08
N TYR A 100 -21.41 33.30 29.07
CA TYR A 100 -20.71 32.02 28.87
C TYR A 100 -21.56 30.75 28.97
N GLU A 101 -22.74 30.83 29.58
CA GLU A 101 -23.55 29.67 30.02
C GLU A 101 -24.86 29.54 29.18
N ASP A 102 -24.87 30.09 27.96
CA ASP A 102 -26.02 30.06 27.04
C ASP A 102 -25.55 30.09 25.56
N ILE A 103 -26.49 29.97 24.62
CA ILE A 103 -26.26 29.97 23.17
C ILE A 103 -26.66 31.32 22.56
N HIS A 104 -25.90 31.82 21.57
CA HIS A 104 -26.29 33.01 20.81
C HIS A 104 -27.62 32.76 20.11
N PRO A 105 -28.67 33.61 20.28
CA PRO A 105 -30.02 33.31 19.80
C PRO A 105 -30.13 32.99 18.29
N GLN A 106 -29.19 33.50 17.49
CA GLN A 106 -29.07 33.22 16.05
C GLN A 106 -28.73 31.76 15.72
N TYR A 107 -28.03 31.06 16.62
CA TYR A 107 -27.57 29.68 16.38
C TYR A 107 -28.54 28.62 16.94
N GLY A 108 -29.62 29.06 17.59
CA GLY A 108 -30.63 28.22 18.23
C GLY A 108 -30.62 28.35 19.75
N THR A 109 -30.94 27.25 20.42
CA THR A 109 -31.06 27.16 21.89
C THR A 109 -30.11 26.14 22.49
N LEU A 110 -29.94 26.16 23.81
CA LEU A 110 -29.16 25.15 24.54
C LEU A 110 -29.64 23.70 24.31
N ASP A 111 -30.94 23.50 24.05
CA ASP A 111 -31.47 22.17 23.73
C ASP A 111 -31.16 21.74 22.29
N ASP A 112 -31.04 22.70 21.36
CA ASP A 112 -30.58 22.43 20.00
C ASP A 112 -29.08 22.07 19.98
N PHE A 113 -28.27 22.70 20.85
CA PHE A 113 -26.88 22.30 21.09
C PHE A 113 -26.77 20.87 21.63
N LYS A 114 -27.55 20.52 22.67
CA LYS A 114 -27.58 19.15 23.23
C LYS A 114 -27.97 18.12 22.16
N LEU A 115 -28.98 18.41 21.34
CA LEU A 115 -29.38 17.55 20.24
C LEU A 115 -28.24 17.32 19.24
N MET A 116 -27.53 18.39 18.85
CA MET A 116 -26.36 18.29 17.96
C MET A 116 -25.24 17.46 18.60
N LEU A 117 -24.95 17.67 19.89
CA LEU A 117 -23.94 16.93 20.65
C LEU A 117 -24.27 15.43 20.75
N ASP A 118 -25.51 15.09 21.10
CA ASP A 118 -26.00 13.70 21.14
C ASP A 118 -25.89 13.03 19.76
N GLU A 119 -26.27 13.73 18.68
CA GLU A 119 -26.16 13.22 17.31
C GLU A 119 -24.70 13.07 16.83
N ALA A 120 -23.78 13.90 17.32
CA ALA A 120 -22.35 13.75 17.09
C ALA A 120 -21.80 12.52 17.84
N HIS A 121 -22.12 12.37 19.13
CA HIS A 121 -21.70 11.23 19.94
C HIS A 121 -22.25 9.90 19.43
N LYS A 122 -23.50 9.84 18.94
CA LYS A 122 -24.07 8.65 18.26
C LYS A 122 -23.28 8.23 17.01
N ARG A 123 -22.58 9.17 16.38
CA ARG A 123 -21.67 8.94 15.23
C ARG A 123 -20.22 8.77 15.66
N GLU A 124 -19.93 8.63 16.96
CA GLU A 124 -18.58 8.56 17.52
C GLU A 124 -17.73 9.81 17.22
N LEU A 125 -18.36 10.96 16.93
CA LEU A 125 -17.69 12.23 16.74
C LEU A 125 -17.53 12.93 18.08
N LYS A 126 -16.30 13.21 18.47
CA LYS A 126 -15.97 14.03 19.64
C LYS A 126 -16.26 15.50 19.35
N VAL A 127 -16.70 16.27 20.34
CA VAL A 127 -16.99 17.71 20.17
C VAL A 127 -16.20 18.53 21.18
N ILE A 128 -15.37 19.44 20.67
CA ILE A 128 -14.65 20.44 21.46
C ILE A 128 -15.12 21.85 21.08
N THR A 129 -15.14 22.73 22.07
CA THR A 129 -15.61 24.13 21.90
C THR A 129 -14.48 25.09 22.23
N GLU A 130 -14.69 26.37 21.96
CA GLU A 130 -13.82 27.41 22.53
C GLU A 130 -13.97 27.50 24.05
N LEU A 131 -12.99 28.15 24.67
CA LEU A 131 -13.03 28.67 26.03
C LEU A 131 -12.20 29.95 26.08
N VAL A 132 -12.82 31.06 25.67
CA VAL A 132 -12.21 32.40 25.64
C VAL A 132 -12.19 32.98 27.05
N ILE A 133 -11.08 32.81 27.76
CA ILE A 133 -10.97 33.17 29.18
C ILE A 133 -10.06 34.36 29.45
N ASN A 134 -9.31 34.85 28.47
CA ASN A 134 -8.48 36.05 28.62
C ASN A 134 -9.33 37.31 28.81
N HIS A 135 -10.44 37.43 28.10
CA HIS A 135 -11.25 38.65 28.01
C HIS A 135 -12.74 38.33 27.87
N THR A 136 -13.60 39.32 28.09
CA THR A 136 -15.03 39.27 27.75
C THR A 136 -15.39 40.41 26.82
N SER A 137 -16.61 40.43 26.27
CA SER A 137 -17.19 41.64 25.67
C SER A 137 -17.32 42.80 26.67
N ASP A 138 -17.21 44.05 26.20
CA ASP A 138 -17.64 45.26 26.94
C ASP A 138 -19.15 45.25 27.28
N ALA A 139 -19.94 44.44 26.58
CA ALA A 139 -21.35 44.20 26.87
C ALA A 139 -21.59 43.17 28.00
N HIS A 140 -20.56 42.42 28.43
CA HIS A 140 -20.70 41.37 29.44
C HIS A 140 -21.24 41.94 30.77
N PRO A 141 -22.19 41.27 31.46
CA PRO A 141 -22.73 41.75 32.73
C PRO A 141 -21.67 42.05 33.79
N TRP A 142 -20.57 41.29 33.82
CA TRP A 142 -19.43 41.56 34.70
C TRP A 142 -18.79 42.91 34.40
N PHE A 143 -18.43 43.24 33.15
CA PHE A 143 -17.85 44.55 32.81
C PHE A 143 -18.81 45.71 33.08
N GLN A 144 -20.09 45.51 32.78
CA GLN A 144 -21.15 46.50 33.04
C GLN A 144 -21.36 46.74 34.55
N ALA A 145 -21.11 45.75 35.41
CA ALA A 145 -21.03 45.94 36.85
C ALA A 145 -19.71 46.64 37.25
N ALA A 146 -18.57 46.13 36.79
CA ALA A 146 -17.23 46.62 37.12
C ALA A 146 -17.07 48.12 36.83
N ARG A 147 -17.42 48.58 35.62
CA ARG A 147 -17.29 49.99 35.22
C ARG A 147 -18.19 50.96 36.02
N ARG A 148 -19.21 50.44 36.70
CA ARG A 148 -20.13 51.20 37.57
C ARG A 148 -19.80 51.07 39.05
N ALA A 149 -18.95 50.11 39.40
CA ALA A 149 -18.54 49.85 40.77
C ALA A 149 -17.45 50.84 41.24
N PRO A 150 -17.38 51.16 42.55
CA PRO A 150 -16.32 51.97 43.12
C PRO A 150 -14.93 51.34 42.91
N ALA A 151 -13.88 52.17 42.87
CA ALA A 151 -12.51 51.67 42.81
C ALA A 151 -12.17 50.79 44.04
N GLY A 152 -11.57 49.62 43.82
CA GLY A 152 -11.21 48.65 44.85
C GLY A 152 -12.40 47.86 45.44
N SER A 153 -13.49 47.68 44.66
CA SER A 153 -14.56 46.73 45.02
C SER A 153 -14.36 45.39 44.30
N PRO A 154 -14.86 44.27 44.85
CA PRO A 154 -14.72 42.94 44.22
C PRO A 154 -15.29 42.87 42.80
N GLU A 155 -16.35 43.64 42.52
CA GLU A 155 -16.95 43.74 41.19
C GLU A 155 -16.11 44.58 40.22
N ARG A 156 -15.42 45.61 40.72
CA ARG A 156 -14.47 46.42 39.92
C ARG A 156 -13.26 45.60 39.52
N ASP A 157 -12.72 44.86 40.48
CA ASP A 157 -11.46 44.11 40.37
C ASP A 157 -11.60 42.81 39.54
N PHE A 158 -12.74 42.59 38.88
CA PHE A 158 -12.94 41.52 37.90
C PHE A 158 -12.20 41.78 36.57
N TYR A 159 -11.80 43.03 36.31
CA TYR A 159 -11.04 43.49 35.15
C TYR A 159 -9.84 44.31 35.60
N VAL A 160 -8.85 44.46 34.72
CA VAL A 160 -7.60 45.17 35.02
C VAL A 160 -7.77 46.67 34.77
N TRP A 161 -7.61 47.49 35.82
CA TRP A 161 -7.81 48.95 35.79
C TRP A 161 -6.53 49.75 36.11
N SER A 162 -6.45 50.96 35.57
CA SER A 162 -5.39 51.95 35.87
C SER A 162 -5.89 53.39 35.76
N ASP A 163 -5.34 54.30 36.56
CA ASP A 163 -5.60 55.75 36.44
C ASP A 163 -4.88 56.37 35.22
N THR A 164 -3.87 55.68 34.67
CA THR A 164 -3.06 56.08 33.52
C THR A 164 -2.83 54.93 32.54
N ASP A 165 -2.55 55.24 31.27
CA ASP A 165 -2.11 54.30 30.23
C ASP A 165 -0.60 53.94 30.32
N ASP A 166 0.10 54.42 31.36
CA ASP A 166 1.55 54.28 31.55
C ASP A 166 2.02 52.91 32.08
N LYS A 167 1.10 52.05 32.53
CA LYS A 167 1.41 50.71 33.03
C LYS A 167 1.75 49.74 31.90
N TYR A 168 2.55 48.72 32.20
CA TYR A 168 2.85 47.61 31.29
C TYR A 168 3.58 48.04 29.99
N ARG A 169 4.36 49.13 30.08
CA ARG A 169 5.19 49.64 28.97
C ARG A 169 6.19 48.59 28.51
N GLY A 170 6.08 48.20 27.23
CA GLY A 170 6.95 47.20 26.60
C GLY A 170 6.16 46.06 25.94
N THR A 171 4.91 45.84 26.35
CA THR A 171 3.99 44.91 25.66
C THR A 171 3.64 45.42 24.27
N ARG A 172 3.55 44.48 23.31
CA ARG A 172 3.12 44.76 21.94
C ARG A 172 1.60 44.94 21.84
N ILE A 173 1.17 45.67 20.83
CA ILE A 173 -0.22 45.68 20.37
C ILE A 173 -0.36 44.53 19.35
N ILE A 174 -1.41 43.71 19.48
CA ILE A 174 -1.65 42.58 18.56
C ILE A 174 -2.33 43.08 17.28
N PHE A 175 -3.49 43.75 17.41
CA PHE A 175 -4.25 44.30 16.28
C PHE A 175 -3.78 45.71 15.90
N THR A 176 -2.53 45.80 15.42
CA THR A 176 -1.84 47.06 15.05
C THR A 176 -2.56 47.91 14.01
N ASP A 177 -3.43 47.30 13.20
CA ASP A 177 -4.18 47.99 12.14
C ASP A 177 -5.41 48.76 12.69
N THR A 178 -5.80 48.50 13.95
CA THR A 178 -7.01 49.08 14.57
C THR A 178 -6.72 49.76 15.91
N GLU A 179 -5.99 49.12 16.81
CA GLU A 179 -5.77 49.62 18.16
C GLU A 179 -4.45 50.40 18.26
N THR A 180 -4.48 51.49 19.04
CA THR A 180 -3.32 52.40 19.22
C THR A 180 -2.67 52.28 20.59
N SER A 181 -3.30 51.56 21.52
CA SER A 181 -2.85 51.25 22.87
C SER A 181 -3.56 49.99 23.34
N ASN A 182 -3.00 49.29 24.33
CA ASN A 182 -3.67 48.21 25.07
C ASN A 182 -4.47 48.75 26.27
N TRP A 183 -4.53 50.08 26.45
CA TRP A 183 -5.31 50.76 27.48
C TRP A 183 -6.36 51.69 26.84
N THR A 184 -7.64 51.47 27.16
CA THR A 184 -8.75 52.34 26.72
C THR A 184 -9.40 53.02 27.92
N TRP A 185 -9.69 54.33 27.78
CA TRP A 185 -10.36 55.13 28.80
C TRP A 185 -11.87 54.85 28.86
N ASP A 186 -12.38 54.40 30.01
CA ASP A 186 -13.81 54.26 30.24
C ASP A 186 -14.43 55.54 30.84
N PRO A 187 -15.41 56.19 30.18
CA PRO A 187 -15.97 57.46 30.63
C PRO A 187 -16.91 57.35 31.84
N VAL A 188 -17.40 56.15 32.17
CA VAL A 188 -18.25 55.88 33.35
C VAL A 188 -17.37 55.59 34.56
N ALA A 189 -16.40 54.70 34.38
CA ALA A 189 -15.48 54.23 35.41
C ALA A 189 -14.40 55.26 35.76
N LYS A 190 -14.17 56.24 34.87
CA LYS A 190 -13.15 57.31 34.94
C LYS A 190 -11.73 56.78 35.19
N ALA A 191 -11.41 55.70 34.51
CA ALA A 191 -10.12 55.02 34.55
C ALA A 191 -9.90 54.32 33.20
N TYR A 192 -8.65 53.98 32.92
CA TYR A 192 -8.30 53.08 31.82
C TYR A 192 -8.55 51.63 32.23
N PHE A 193 -8.99 50.80 31.29
CA PHE A 193 -9.00 49.34 31.41
C PHE A 193 -8.07 48.73 30.35
N TRP A 194 -7.53 47.56 30.67
CA TRP A 194 -6.63 46.82 29.79
C TRP A 194 -7.41 45.96 28.78
N HIS A 195 -6.87 45.85 27.57
CA HIS A 195 -7.31 44.91 26.55
C HIS A 195 -6.12 44.50 25.69
N ARG A 196 -5.96 43.20 25.42
CA ARG A 196 -4.91 42.69 24.49
C ARG A 196 -5.35 42.66 23.03
N PHE A 197 -6.67 42.61 22.83
CA PHE A 197 -7.36 42.58 21.54
C PHE A 197 -8.04 43.94 21.32
N PHE A 198 -9.25 43.96 20.74
CA PHE A 198 -9.97 45.22 20.57
C PHE A 198 -10.36 45.86 21.90
N SER A 199 -10.54 47.17 21.90
CA SER A 199 -11.02 48.01 23.01
C SER A 199 -12.40 47.60 23.55
N HIS A 200 -13.13 46.71 22.88
CA HIS A 200 -14.38 46.10 23.34
C HIS A 200 -14.25 44.67 23.86
N GLN A 201 -13.01 44.20 24.03
CA GLN A 201 -12.63 42.94 24.66
C GLN A 201 -11.81 43.25 25.94
N PRO A 202 -12.40 43.85 26.99
CA PRO A 202 -11.71 44.08 28.26
C PRO A 202 -11.20 42.77 28.89
N ASP A 203 -9.93 42.78 29.27
CA ASP A 203 -9.22 41.62 29.81
C ASP A 203 -9.61 41.33 31.28
N LEU A 204 -9.79 40.05 31.59
CA LEU A 204 -10.17 39.54 32.91
C LEU A 204 -8.96 39.51 33.85
N ASN A 205 -9.16 39.93 35.10
CA ASN A 205 -8.09 40.02 36.08
C ASN A 205 -7.84 38.67 36.79
N PHE A 206 -6.87 37.88 36.32
CA PHE A 206 -6.55 36.58 36.93
C PHE A 206 -5.87 36.65 38.31
N ASP A 207 -5.40 37.83 38.76
CA ASP A 207 -4.99 38.01 40.16
C ASP A 207 -6.19 37.99 41.13
N ASN A 208 -7.43 38.11 40.62
CA ASN A 208 -8.65 38.00 41.40
C ASN A 208 -9.17 36.55 41.38
N PRO A 209 -9.18 35.82 42.52
CA PRO A 209 -9.62 34.42 42.56
C PRO A 209 -11.12 34.24 42.21
N ALA A 210 -11.93 35.31 42.26
CA ALA A 210 -13.33 35.25 41.82
C ALA A 210 -13.47 35.08 40.29
N VAL A 211 -12.48 35.52 39.50
CA VAL A 211 -12.40 35.25 38.06
C VAL A 211 -12.17 33.76 37.82
N MET A 212 -11.22 33.16 38.56
CA MET A 212 -10.92 31.73 38.44
C MET A 212 -12.13 30.83 38.76
N GLU A 213 -12.89 31.15 39.81
CA GLU A 213 -14.14 30.44 40.13
C GLU A 213 -15.22 30.60 39.05
N ALA A 214 -15.28 31.75 38.37
CA ALA A 214 -16.19 31.94 37.24
C ALA A 214 -15.77 31.13 36.00
N VAL A 215 -14.46 31.01 35.72
CA VAL A 215 -13.91 30.13 34.69
C VAL A 215 -14.24 28.66 35.02
N PHE A 216 -13.99 28.20 36.25
CA PHE A 216 -14.34 26.84 36.66
C PHE A 216 -15.83 26.54 36.54
N ARG A 217 -16.72 27.49 36.87
CA ARG A 217 -18.17 27.32 36.69
C ARG A 217 -18.54 27.14 35.22
N THR A 218 -17.97 27.97 34.34
CA THR A 218 -18.15 27.89 32.88
C THR A 218 -17.67 26.55 32.32
N MET A 219 -16.49 26.08 32.73
CA MET A 219 -15.96 24.78 32.31
C MET A 219 -16.89 23.63 32.75
N ARG A 220 -17.28 23.60 34.02
CA ARG A 220 -18.18 22.57 34.57
C ARG A 220 -19.51 22.53 33.80
N PHE A 221 -20.11 23.69 33.54
CA PHE A 221 -21.37 23.79 32.77
C PHE A 221 -21.29 23.05 31.41
N TRP A 222 -20.26 23.31 30.60
CA TRP A 222 -20.13 22.66 29.29
C TRP A 222 -19.69 21.18 29.38
N LEU A 223 -18.84 20.82 30.35
CA LEU A 223 -18.41 19.43 30.57
C LEU A 223 -19.53 18.54 31.13
N ASP A 224 -20.41 19.08 31.98
CA ASP A 224 -21.61 18.43 32.51
C ASP A 224 -22.66 18.18 31.41
N LEU A 225 -22.72 19.06 30.40
CA LEU A 225 -23.52 18.86 29.18
C LEU A 225 -22.93 17.79 28.24
N GLY A 226 -21.68 17.39 28.44
CA GLY A 226 -21.03 16.29 27.70
C GLY A 226 -19.92 16.71 26.74
N VAL A 227 -19.56 18.00 26.64
CA VAL A 227 -18.45 18.47 25.79
C VAL A 227 -17.16 17.68 26.10
N ASP A 228 -16.43 17.29 25.06
CA ASP A 228 -15.26 16.41 25.19
C ASP A 228 -13.96 17.18 25.50
N GLY A 229 -13.95 18.51 25.36
CA GLY A 229 -12.80 19.35 25.68
C GLY A 229 -12.93 20.77 25.14
N PHE A 230 -11.87 21.55 25.35
CA PHE A 230 -11.81 22.96 24.95
C PHE A 230 -10.56 23.30 24.13
N ARG A 231 -10.69 24.17 23.14
CA ARG A 231 -9.59 25.06 22.73
C ARG A 231 -9.54 26.20 23.74
N LEU A 232 -8.39 26.41 24.35
CA LEU A 232 -8.13 27.57 25.18
C LEU A 232 -7.58 28.67 24.27
N ASP A 233 -8.40 29.70 24.07
CA ASP A 233 -8.09 30.85 23.21
C ASP A 233 -7.26 31.89 23.98
N ALA A 234 -6.34 32.57 23.29
CA ALA A 234 -5.58 33.71 23.83
C ALA A 234 -4.76 33.43 25.13
N ILE A 235 -4.44 32.16 25.43
CA ILE A 235 -3.83 31.79 26.71
C ILE A 235 -2.48 32.41 27.06
N PRO A 236 -1.62 32.88 26.14
CA PRO A 236 -0.35 33.47 26.56
C PRO A 236 -0.48 34.75 27.38
N TYR A 237 -1.67 35.35 27.41
CA TYR A 237 -1.86 36.74 27.83
C TYR A 237 -2.61 36.91 29.17
N LEU A 238 -3.00 35.80 29.85
CA LEU A 238 -3.91 35.83 31.02
C LEU A 238 -3.44 36.66 32.23
N VAL A 239 -2.14 36.95 32.36
CA VAL A 239 -1.56 37.63 33.52
C VAL A 239 -0.55 38.68 33.08
N GLU A 240 -0.61 39.87 33.67
CA GLU A 240 0.34 40.95 33.42
C GLU A 240 1.21 41.29 34.66
N ARG A 241 2.47 41.65 34.41
CA ARG A 241 3.47 42.09 35.38
C ARG A 241 4.31 43.23 34.81
N GLU A 242 4.51 44.26 35.62
CA GLU A 242 5.36 45.41 35.26
C GLU A 242 6.81 44.99 34.92
N GLY A 243 7.36 45.60 33.88
CA GLY A 243 8.72 45.30 33.40
C GLY A 243 8.86 44.01 32.58
N THR A 244 7.75 43.32 32.26
CA THR A 244 7.73 42.17 31.36
C THR A 244 7.10 42.52 30.00
N ASN A 245 7.09 41.57 29.06
CA ASN A 245 6.32 41.65 27.82
C ASN A 245 4.82 41.30 28.01
N ASN A 246 4.43 40.73 29.15
CA ASN A 246 3.09 40.19 29.43
C ASN A 246 2.67 39.06 28.49
N GLU A 247 3.59 38.15 28.16
CA GLU A 247 3.31 36.92 27.42
C GLU A 247 4.06 35.75 28.11
N ASN A 248 3.45 34.57 28.18
CA ASN A 248 4.06 33.34 28.72
C ASN A 248 4.51 33.46 30.20
N LEU A 249 3.82 34.25 31.03
CA LEU A 249 4.25 34.45 32.43
C LEU A 249 4.06 33.18 33.28
N PRO A 250 4.93 32.88 34.27
CA PRO A 250 4.80 31.70 35.13
C PRO A 250 3.45 31.60 35.85
N GLU A 251 2.83 32.73 36.19
CA GLU A 251 1.49 32.79 36.76
C GLU A 251 0.38 32.36 35.79
N THR A 252 0.54 32.65 34.49
CA THR A 252 -0.35 32.14 33.42
C THR A 252 -0.30 30.61 33.37
N HIS A 253 0.90 30.03 33.39
CA HIS A 253 1.08 28.58 33.46
C HIS A 253 0.48 27.99 34.75
N ALA A 254 0.65 28.66 35.89
CA ALA A 254 0.03 28.26 37.16
C ALA A 254 -1.52 28.30 37.12
N VAL A 255 -2.14 29.20 36.35
CA VAL A 255 -3.58 29.18 36.06
C VAL A 255 -3.94 27.95 35.23
N ILE A 256 -3.20 27.66 34.15
CA ILE A 256 -3.46 26.52 33.26
C ILE A 256 -3.35 25.18 33.99
N LYS A 257 -2.33 25.00 34.86
CA LYS A 257 -2.21 23.81 35.74
C LYS A 257 -3.43 23.62 36.63
N GLN A 258 -4.04 24.70 37.14
CA GLN A 258 -5.27 24.62 37.93
C GLN A 258 -6.49 24.24 37.07
N LEU A 259 -6.62 24.76 35.84
CA LEU A 259 -7.66 24.35 34.89
C LEU A 259 -7.57 22.86 34.57
N ARG A 260 -6.35 22.37 34.30
CA ARG A 260 -6.07 20.97 34.02
C ARG A 260 -6.35 20.08 35.21
N ALA A 261 -5.86 20.41 36.40
CA ALA A 261 -6.12 19.64 37.61
C ALA A 261 -7.62 19.55 37.95
N ALA A 262 -8.39 20.62 37.70
CA ALA A 262 -9.84 20.62 37.89
C ALA A 262 -10.58 19.71 36.90
N ILE A 263 -10.10 19.60 35.66
CA ILE A 263 -10.58 18.62 34.67
C ILE A 263 -10.22 17.21 35.10
N ASP A 264 -8.93 16.90 35.31
CA ASP A 264 -8.46 15.53 35.58
C ASP A 264 -9.09 14.93 36.85
N ALA A 265 -9.43 15.77 37.84
CA ALA A 265 -10.09 15.34 39.07
C ALA A 265 -11.57 14.96 38.93
N ASN A 266 -12.30 15.51 37.95
CA ASN A 266 -13.76 15.41 37.87
C ASN A 266 -14.28 14.83 36.53
N TYR A 267 -13.52 15.00 35.44
CA TYR A 267 -13.93 14.69 34.07
C TYR A 267 -12.82 13.92 33.34
N PRO A 268 -12.72 12.59 33.51
CA PRO A 268 -11.71 11.79 32.83
C PRO A 268 -11.90 11.81 31.30
N ASN A 269 -10.80 11.63 30.57
CA ASN A 269 -10.74 11.55 29.10
C ASN A 269 -11.20 12.84 28.36
N ARG A 270 -11.10 14.00 29.01
CA ARG A 270 -11.33 15.31 28.39
C ARG A 270 -10.07 15.90 27.79
N PHE A 271 -10.23 16.89 26.93
CA PHE A 271 -9.14 17.47 26.13
C PHE A 271 -8.98 18.98 26.37
N LEU A 272 -7.74 19.47 26.30
CA LEU A 272 -7.38 20.88 26.34
C LEU A 272 -6.38 21.15 25.22
N LEU A 273 -6.71 22.07 24.33
CA LEU A 273 -5.88 22.50 23.20
C LEU A 273 -5.45 23.96 23.38
N ALA A 274 -4.17 24.17 23.62
CA ALA A 274 -3.55 25.48 23.78
C ALA A 274 -3.42 26.22 22.44
N GLU A 275 -4.04 27.40 22.34
CA GLU A 275 -3.63 28.40 21.36
C GLU A 275 -2.49 29.26 21.90
N ALA A 276 -1.25 28.81 21.68
CA ALA A 276 -0.05 29.62 21.88
C ALA A 276 0.67 29.85 20.54
N ASN A 277 0.46 31.01 19.92
CA ASN A 277 1.21 31.43 18.72
C ASN A 277 2.56 32.04 19.13
N GLN A 278 3.49 31.20 19.58
CA GLN A 278 4.82 31.57 20.09
C GLN A 278 5.93 30.78 19.39
N TRP A 279 7.21 30.97 19.77
CA TRP A 279 8.32 30.16 19.25
C TRP A 279 8.27 28.72 19.81
N PRO A 280 8.88 27.71 19.14
CA PRO A 280 8.74 26.30 19.55
C PRO A 280 9.07 26.01 21.02
N GLU A 281 10.10 26.68 21.55
CA GLU A 281 10.50 26.61 22.95
C GLU A 281 9.43 27.16 23.90
N ASP A 282 8.84 28.32 23.61
CA ASP A 282 7.80 28.94 24.43
C ASP A 282 6.48 28.15 24.38
N VAL A 283 6.14 27.58 23.21
CA VAL A 283 4.92 26.75 23.06
C VAL A 283 5.05 25.43 23.85
N ASN A 284 6.27 24.93 24.05
CA ASN A 284 6.50 23.70 24.79
C ASN A 284 6.11 23.82 26.27
N ASP A 285 6.28 24.99 26.88
CA ASP A 285 5.94 25.20 28.30
C ASP A 285 4.44 25.02 28.58
N TYR A 286 3.57 25.20 27.59
CA TYR A 286 2.10 24.96 27.71
C TYR A 286 1.70 23.50 27.83
N PHE A 287 2.64 22.55 27.69
CA PHE A 287 2.42 21.14 28.07
C PHE A 287 2.70 20.89 29.56
N GLY A 288 3.46 21.78 30.22
CA GLY A 288 3.99 21.59 31.56
C GLY A 288 4.82 20.30 31.65
N ASP A 289 4.75 19.62 32.80
CA ASP A 289 5.30 18.27 32.99
C ASP A 289 4.30 17.19 32.54
N GLY A 290 3.45 17.51 31.56
CA GLY A 290 2.24 16.76 31.18
C GLY A 290 1.00 17.16 32.01
N ASP A 291 1.09 18.22 32.81
CA ASP A 291 0.11 18.71 33.78
C ASP A 291 -0.55 20.06 33.39
N GLU A 292 -0.30 20.55 32.17
CA GLU A 292 -1.01 21.69 31.56
C GLU A 292 -1.91 21.23 30.40
N CYS A 293 -1.69 21.70 29.17
CA CYS A 293 -2.55 21.34 28.05
C CYS A 293 -2.24 19.95 27.48
N HIS A 294 -3.29 19.26 27.03
CA HIS A 294 -3.17 17.96 26.38
C HIS A 294 -2.59 18.09 24.96
N ALA A 295 -2.85 19.21 24.29
CA ALA A 295 -2.26 19.56 23.03
C ALA A 295 -1.97 21.07 22.92
N ALA A 296 -1.11 21.43 21.97
CA ALA A 296 -0.89 22.81 21.54
C ALA A 296 -0.83 22.88 20.01
N TYR A 297 -1.22 24.00 19.42
CA TYR A 297 -1.05 24.23 17.99
C TYR A 297 0.43 24.32 17.61
N HIS A 298 0.84 23.58 16.58
CA HIS A 298 2.20 23.69 16.05
C HIS A 298 2.36 24.89 15.09
N PHE A 299 2.06 26.09 15.58
CA PHE A 299 2.19 27.36 14.84
C PHE A 299 3.55 27.51 14.13
N PRO A 300 4.71 27.17 14.73
CA PRO A 300 6.00 27.33 14.06
C PRO A 300 6.17 26.54 12.76
N LEU A 301 5.59 25.34 12.66
CA LEU A 301 5.71 24.45 11.50
C LEU A 301 4.88 24.94 10.31
N MET A 302 3.69 25.48 10.56
CA MET A 302 2.72 25.82 9.52
C MET A 302 3.30 26.77 8.45
N PRO A 303 3.89 27.95 8.77
CA PRO A 303 4.48 28.83 7.76
C PRO A 303 5.66 28.20 7.02
N ARG A 304 6.42 27.33 7.68
CA ARG A 304 7.59 26.67 7.07
C ARG A 304 7.20 25.61 6.06
N MET A 305 6.03 24.98 6.16
CA MET A 305 5.50 24.13 5.08
C MET A 305 5.27 24.93 3.78
N TYR A 306 4.64 26.11 3.88
CA TYR A 306 4.45 27.01 2.74
C TYR A 306 5.80 27.46 2.17
N MET A 307 6.72 27.93 3.02
CA MET A 307 8.07 28.33 2.57
C MET A 307 8.82 27.21 1.87
N ALA A 308 8.72 25.97 2.36
CA ALA A 308 9.43 24.82 1.78
C ALA A 308 8.97 24.48 0.35
N ILE A 309 7.66 24.61 0.07
CA ILE A 309 7.13 24.50 -1.31
C ILE A 309 7.57 25.70 -2.17
N ALA A 310 7.48 26.92 -1.65
CA ALA A 310 7.85 28.14 -2.38
C ALA A 310 9.34 28.18 -2.77
N GLN A 311 10.22 27.69 -1.89
CA GLN A 311 11.67 27.63 -2.10
C GLN A 311 12.12 26.35 -2.83
N GLU A 312 11.22 25.37 -3.01
CA GLU A 312 11.53 24.00 -3.43
C GLU A 312 12.65 23.35 -2.57
N ASP A 313 12.65 23.61 -1.26
CA ASP A 313 13.70 23.15 -0.33
C ASP A 313 13.09 22.67 0.98
N ARG A 314 13.50 21.47 1.43
CA ARG A 314 13.07 20.86 2.70
C ARG A 314 13.60 21.58 3.95
N PHE A 315 14.62 22.43 3.80
CA PHE A 315 15.35 23.01 4.91
C PHE A 315 14.46 23.75 5.94
N PRO A 316 13.50 24.62 5.58
CA PRO A 316 12.69 25.32 6.58
C PRO A 316 11.89 24.37 7.49
N VAL A 317 11.38 23.26 6.96
CA VAL A 317 10.64 22.25 7.73
C VAL A 317 11.59 21.43 8.61
N VAL A 318 12.74 21.00 8.08
CA VAL A 318 13.71 20.21 8.86
C VAL A 318 14.36 21.06 9.97
N GLU A 319 14.61 22.33 9.72
CA GLU A 319 15.19 23.27 10.69
C GLU A 319 14.23 23.55 11.85
N ILE A 320 12.97 23.92 11.59
CA ILE A 320 12.03 24.23 12.67
C ILE A 320 11.68 22.99 13.50
N MET A 321 11.56 21.81 12.87
CA MET A 321 11.32 20.55 13.58
C MET A 321 12.53 20.08 14.39
N ALA A 322 13.75 20.53 14.08
CA ALA A 322 14.94 20.27 14.89
C ALA A 322 15.12 21.28 16.05
N GLN A 323 14.38 22.39 16.03
CA GLN A 323 14.30 23.37 17.13
C GLN A 323 13.13 23.07 18.07
N THR A 324 12.09 22.37 17.60
CA THR A 324 10.94 21.96 18.40
C THR A 324 11.35 20.95 19.46
N PRO A 325 11.17 21.24 20.78
CA PRO A 325 11.51 20.30 21.84
C PRO A 325 10.65 19.03 21.83
N ASP A 326 11.10 18.00 22.55
CA ASP A 326 10.26 16.84 22.85
C ASP A 326 9.22 17.19 23.92
N ILE A 327 8.00 16.70 23.70
CA ILE A 327 6.82 16.94 24.52
C ILE A 327 6.54 15.75 25.46
N PRO A 328 5.83 15.93 26.59
CA PRO A 328 5.45 14.84 27.49
C PRO A 328 4.67 13.70 26.80
N ASP A 329 4.84 12.47 27.30
CA ASP A 329 4.27 11.24 26.70
C ASP A 329 2.74 11.23 26.61
N ASN A 330 2.04 12.00 27.45
CA ASN A 330 0.59 12.19 27.37
C ASN A 330 0.18 13.35 26.45
N CYS A 331 1.06 14.27 26.09
CA CYS A 331 0.75 15.46 25.28
C CYS A 331 0.90 15.23 23.77
N GLN A 332 0.35 16.13 22.94
CA GLN A 332 0.31 15.98 21.48
C GLN A 332 0.38 17.32 20.73
N TRP A 333 1.06 17.36 19.59
CA TRP A 333 0.98 18.51 18.67
C TRP A 333 -0.31 18.49 17.84
N ALA A 334 -0.98 19.64 17.73
CA ALA A 334 -2.07 19.85 16.77
C ALA A 334 -1.52 20.50 15.49
N ILE A 335 -1.58 19.78 14.38
CA ILE A 335 -1.02 20.21 13.09
C ILE A 335 -2.15 20.80 12.24
N PHE A 336 -1.91 21.92 11.58
CA PHE A 336 -2.90 22.58 10.72
C PHE A 336 -2.21 23.31 9.56
N LEU A 337 -2.95 23.54 8.49
CA LEU A 337 -2.48 24.33 7.34
C LEU A 337 -3.06 25.75 7.38
N ARG A 338 -4.38 25.82 7.56
CA ARG A 338 -5.16 27.05 7.72
C ARG A 338 -6.20 26.87 8.82
N ASN A 339 -6.74 27.99 9.25
CA ASN A 339 -7.76 28.14 10.27
C ASN A 339 -8.67 29.32 9.88
N HIS A 340 -9.58 29.68 10.78
CA HIS A 340 -10.48 30.82 10.64
C HIS A 340 -9.84 32.23 10.66
N ASP A 341 -8.55 32.37 10.98
CA ASP A 341 -7.83 33.65 10.99
C ASP A 341 -6.94 33.78 9.75
N GLU A 342 -6.09 34.79 9.71
CA GLU A 342 -5.02 34.88 8.72
C GLU A 342 -3.94 33.81 8.92
N LEU A 343 -3.14 33.58 7.88
CA LEU A 343 -1.87 32.88 8.02
C LEU A 343 -0.92 33.84 8.75
N THR A 344 -0.81 33.66 10.07
CA THR A 344 0.03 34.49 10.94
C THR A 344 1.51 34.35 10.57
N LEU A 345 2.20 35.49 10.54
CA LEU A 345 3.65 35.63 10.33
C LEU A 345 4.27 36.43 11.49
N GLU A 346 3.68 36.35 12.69
CA GLU A 346 4.26 36.93 13.90
C GLU A 346 5.58 36.22 14.25
N MET A 347 5.52 34.90 14.44
CA MET A 347 6.64 34.05 14.87
C MET A 347 7.49 33.52 13.68
N VAL A 348 7.83 34.46 12.79
CA VAL A 348 8.84 34.28 11.73
C VAL A 348 9.79 35.49 11.70
N THR A 349 11.01 35.31 11.20
CA THR A 349 11.95 36.43 11.03
C THR A 349 11.44 37.43 9.99
N SER A 350 11.88 38.68 10.08
CA SER A 350 11.47 39.73 9.12
C SER A 350 11.70 39.35 7.65
N LYS A 351 12.82 38.65 7.34
CA LYS A 351 13.13 38.16 6.00
C LYS A 351 12.16 37.07 5.52
N GLU A 352 11.78 36.16 6.40
CA GLU A 352 10.77 35.12 6.08
C GLU A 352 9.40 35.76 5.85
N ARG A 353 9.03 36.75 6.67
CA ARG A 353 7.77 37.51 6.52
C ARG A 353 7.71 38.24 5.18
N ASP A 354 8.77 38.98 4.82
CA ASP A 354 8.86 39.69 3.54
C ASP A 354 8.79 38.73 2.35
N TYR A 355 9.45 37.56 2.45
CA TYR A 355 9.37 36.50 1.45
C TYR A 355 7.95 35.96 1.30
N MET A 356 7.31 35.58 2.41
CA MET A 356 5.93 35.08 2.43
C MET A 356 4.93 36.10 1.86
N TYR A 357 5.08 37.39 2.18
CA TYR A 357 4.28 38.45 1.56
C TYR A 357 4.51 38.58 0.05
N SER A 358 5.76 38.47 -0.42
CA SER A 358 6.09 38.55 -1.84
C SER A 358 5.54 37.38 -2.66
N THR A 359 5.51 36.18 -2.07
CA THR A 359 5.04 34.95 -2.74
C THR A 359 3.53 34.78 -2.67
N TYR A 360 2.92 34.97 -1.49
CA TYR A 360 1.53 34.54 -1.23
C TYR A 360 0.51 35.68 -1.09
N ALA A 361 0.98 36.92 -0.89
CA ALA A 361 0.16 38.12 -0.71
C ALA A 361 0.64 39.28 -1.61
N ALA A 362 0.71 39.02 -2.91
CA ALA A 362 1.10 39.99 -3.93
C ALA A 362 0.18 41.22 -3.96
N ASP A 363 -1.13 41.04 -3.75
CA ASP A 363 -2.05 42.16 -3.45
C ASP A 363 -1.90 42.55 -1.97
N PRO A 364 -1.52 43.80 -1.64
CA PRO A 364 -1.39 44.24 -0.25
C PRO A 364 -2.68 44.11 0.56
N ARG A 365 -3.86 44.11 -0.07
CA ARG A 365 -5.16 43.94 0.61
C ARG A 365 -5.37 42.53 1.16
N ALA A 366 -4.64 41.53 0.67
CA ALA A 366 -4.64 40.18 1.23
C ALA A 366 -3.81 40.06 2.54
N ARG A 367 -3.13 41.15 2.94
CA ARG A 367 -2.41 41.26 4.22
C ARG A 367 -3.33 41.91 5.26
N ILE A 368 -3.14 41.52 6.52
CA ILE A 368 -3.80 42.12 7.69
C ILE A 368 -2.93 41.85 8.91
N ASN A 369 -2.84 42.79 9.85
CA ASN A 369 -1.93 42.73 11.00
C ASN A 369 -0.51 42.28 10.54
N LEU A 370 0.01 41.20 11.12
CA LEU A 370 1.25 40.53 10.70
C LEU A 370 0.98 39.19 10.00
N GLY A 371 0.00 39.09 9.10
CA GLY A 371 -0.30 37.85 8.37
C GLY A 371 -1.02 37.99 7.03
N ILE A 372 -1.51 36.86 6.48
CA ILE A 372 -2.12 36.75 5.14
C ILE A 372 -3.52 36.12 5.22
N ARG A 373 -4.56 36.91 4.98
CA ARG A 373 -5.98 36.50 5.10
C ARG A 373 -6.52 35.79 3.86
N ARG A 374 -5.95 34.62 3.55
CA ARG A 374 -6.31 33.76 2.39
C ARG A 374 -6.54 32.30 2.79
N ARG A 375 -7.30 31.55 1.99
CA ARG A 375 -7.55 30.11 2.15
C ARG A 375 -6.46 29.24 1.52
N LEU A 376 -6.45 27.94 1.82
CA LEU A 376 -5.44 27.00 1.33
C LEU A 376 -5.36 26.93 -0.20
N ALA A 377 -6.49 26.70 -0.89
CA ALA A 377 -6.49 26.56 -2.34
C ALA A 377 -6.04 27.86 -3.06
N PRO A 378 -6.52 29.06 -2.68
CA PRO A 378 -5.98 30.33 -3.19
C PRO A 378 -4.50 30.57 -2.89
N LEU A 379 -3.99 30.17 -1.71
CA LEU A 379 -2.56 30.24 -1.40
C LEU A 379 -1.72 29.31 -2.28
N MET A 380 -2.28 28.20 -2.76
CA MET A 380 -1.63 27.25 -3.65
C MET A 380 -1.85 27.54 -5.14
N ASP A 381 -2.39 28.71 -5.51
CA ASP A 381 -2.77 29.09 -6.89
C ASP A 381 -3.80 28.15 -7.54
N ASN A 382 -4.61 27.46 -6.73
CA ASN A 382 -5.47 26.33 -7.13
C ASN A 382 -4.74 25.15 -7.78
N ASP A 383 -3.41 25.04 -7.59
CA ASP A 383 -2.62 23.88 -8.02
C ASP A 383 -2.99 22.66 -7.18
N MET A 384 -3.75 21.75 -7.80
CA MET A 384 -4.29 20.56 -7.15
C MET A 384 -3.19 19.65 -6.58
N ASP A 385 -2.01 19.60 -7.20
CA ASP A 385 -0.92 18.73 -6.71
C ASP A 385 -0.21 19.37 -5.52
N ARG A 386 -0.08 20.71 -5.47
CA ARG A 386 0.34 21.41 -4.25
C ARG A 386 -0.65 21.26 -3.10
N ILE A 387 -1.96 21.35 -3.37
CA ILE A 387 -3.00 21.17 -2.34
C ILE A 387 -2.94 19.76 -1.76
N LYS A 388 -2.76 18.73 -2.61
CA LYS A 388 -2.57 17.34 -2.18
C LYS A 388 -1.27 17.14 -1.40
N LEU A 389 -0.17 17.76 -1.83
CA LEU A 389 1.11 17.73 -1.13
C LEU A 389 1.00 18.31 0.29
N MET A 390 0.39 19.50 0.43
CA MET A 390 0.19 20.14 1.74
C MET A 390 -0.68 19.29 2.67
N ASN A 391 -1.78 18.72 2.15
CA ASN A 391 -2.62 17.81 2.93
C ASN A 391 -1.88 16.50 3.29
N SER A 392 -1.00 16.00 2.42
CA SER A 392 -0.14 14.84 2.74
C SER A 392 0.80 15.15 3.91
N LEU A 393 1.44 16.34 3.93
CA LEU A 393 2.28 16.77 5.06
C LEU A 393 1.45 16.93 6.35
N LEU A 394 0.28 17.59 6.29
CA LEU A 394 -0.66 17.72 7.40
C LEU A 394 -1.00 16.36 8.04
N LEU A 395 -1.34 15.36 7.21
CA LEU A 395 -1.83 14.07 7.67
C LEU A 395 -0.71 13.12 8.16
N SER A 396 0.55 13.34 7.78
CA SER A 396 1.68 12.44 8.07
C SER A 396 2.77 12.96 9.01
N MET A 397 2.74 14.23 9.41
CA MET A 397 3.60 14.79 10.47
C MET A 397 3.21 14.29 11.88
N ARG A 398 4.11 14.43 12.87
CA ARG A 398 3.88 14.01 14.27
C ARG A 398 2.84 14.92 14.92
N GLY A 399 1.60 14.44 14.99
CA GLY A 399 0.51 15.13 15.67
C GLY A 399 -0.87 14.74 15.15
N SER A 400 -1.87 15.47 15.64
CA SER A 400 -3.28 15.31 15.28
C SER A 400 -3.69 16.42 14.30
N PRO A 401 -4.07 16.10 13.05
CA PRO A 401 -4.38 17.10 12.03
C PRO A 401 -5.72 17.79 12.27
N ILE A 402 -5.74 19.09 12.00
CA ILE A 402 -6.93 19.94 11.94
C ILE A 402 -7.18 20.34 10.48
N ILE A 403 -8.39 20.07 10.00
CA ILE A 403 -8.91 20.47 8.68
C ILE A 403 -9.90 21.63 8.90
N TYR A 404 -9.74 22.71 8.15
CA TYR A 404 -10.67 23.85 8.18
C TYR A 404 -11.82 23.64 7.18
N TYR A 405 -13.07 23.86 7.61
CA TYR A 405 -14.25 23.52 6.81
C TYR A 405 -14.20 24.11 5.39
N GLY A 406 -14.38 23.27 4.38
CA GLY A 406 -14.35 23.67 2.97
C GLY A 406 -12.98 23.58 2.30
N ASP A 407 -11.87 23.42 3.04
CA ASP A 407 -10.55 23.19 2.42
C ASP A 407 -10.48 21.77 1.80
N GLU A 408 -11.31 20.82 2.27
CA GLU A 408 -11.45 19.47 1.68
C GLU A 408 -12.14 19.45 0.31
N ILE A 409 -12.85 20.52 -0.06
CA ILE A 409 -13.37 20.76 -1.42
C ILE A 409 -12.55 21.84 -2.17
N GLY A 410 -11.61 22.52 -1.51
CA GLY A 410 -10.79 23.57 -2.12
C GLY A 410 -11.51 24.92 -2.23
N MET A 411 -12.29 25.31 -1.21
CA MET A 411 -12.95 26.63 -1.16
C MET A 411 -11.97 27.80 -1.31
N GLY A 412 -12.44 28.84 -1.97
CA GLY A 412 -11.74 30.12 -2.14
C GLY A 412 -11.97 31.09 -0.99
N ASP A 413 -11.34 32.26 -1.08
CA ASP A 413 -11.50 33.37 -0.15
C ASP A 413 -12.05 34.63 -0.84
N ASN A 414 -12.57 35.55 -0.04
CA ASN A 414 -13.00 36.88 -0.47
C ASN A 414 -12.44 37.95 0.47
N PHE A 415 -11.13 38.23 0.36
CA PHE A 415 -10.43 39.24 1.17
C PHE A 415 -10.91 40.69 0.98
N PHE A 416 -11.89 40.95 0.10
CA PHE A 416 -12.58 42.25 0.03
C PHE A 416 -13.62 42.43 1.13
N VAL A 417 -14.09 41.35 1.75
CA VAL A 417 -14.87 41.40 2.99
C VAL A 417 -13.93 41.79 4.15
N GLY A 418 -14.38 42.71 5.01
CA GLY A 418 -13.55 43.31 6.06
C GLY A 418 -13.02 42.31 7.10
N ASP A 419 -11.87 42.63 7.70
CA ASP A 419 -11.15 41.78 8.66
C ASP A 419 -10.84 40.37 8.08
N ARG A 420 -10.96 39.30 8.88
CA ARG A 420 -10.70 37.90 8.52
C ARG A 420 -11.92 37.20 7.89
N ASN A 421 -13.06 37.89 7.78
CA ASN A 421 -14.30 37.32 7.24
C ASN A 421 -14.17 36.72 5.84
N GLY A 422 -13.19 37.15 5.05
CA GLY A 422 -12.91 36.60 3.72
C GLY A 422 -12.63 35.09 3.67
N VAL A 423 -12.21 34.46 4.77
CA VAL A 423 -12.06 32.98 4.85
C VAL A 423 -13.26 32.28 5.50
N ARG A 424 -14.18 33.04 6.13
CA ARG A 424 -15.32 32.59 6.95
C ARG A 424 -16.66 32.60 6.20
N THR A 425 -16.63 32.48 4.88
CA THR A 425 -17.82 32.48 3.99
C THR A 425 -18.65 31.19 4.11
N PRO A 426 -19.92 31.18 3.68
CA PRO A 426 -20.78 29.99 3.75
C PRO A 426 -20.19 28.76 3.07
N MET A 427 -20.38 27.58 3.67
CA MET A 427 -19.98 26.28 3.11
C MET A 427 -20.70 25.99 1.80
N GLN A 428 -19.98 25.46 0.80
CA GLN A 428 -20.50 25.30 -0.57
C GLN A 428 -21.03 23.87 -0.80
N TRP A 429 -22.31 23.65 -0.52
CA TRP A 429 -22.97 22.33 -0.57
C TRP A 429 -23.40 21.91 -1.98
N SER A 430 -23.99 22.80 -2.76
CA SER A 430 -24.52 22.51 -4.10
C SER A 430 -24.34 23.72 -5.03
N PRO A 431 -24.54 23.58 -6.35
CA PRO A 431 -24.52 24.72 -7.28
C PRO A 431 -25.80 25.57 -7.22
N ASP A 432 -26.73 25.29 -6.29
CA ASP A 432 -27.98 26.04 -6.14
C ASP A 432 -27.77 27.42 -5.51
N ARG A 433 -28.86 28.19 -5.43
CA ARG A 433 -28.96 29.46 -4.70
C ARG A 433 -28.24 29.38 -3.35
N ASN A 434 -27.43 30.40 -3.06
CA ASN A 434 -26.61 30.52 -1.85
C ASN A 434 -25.69 29.31 -1.62
N ALA A 435 -25.16 28.68 -2.67
CA ALA A 435 -24.36 27.47 -2.59
C ALA A 435 -25.04 26.27 -1.91
N GLY A 436 -26.38 26.25 -1.84
CA GLY A 436 -27.13 25.26 -1.07
C GLY A 436 -26.97 25.38 0.45
N PHE A 437 -26.39 26.47 0.97
CA PHE A 437 -26.25 26.74 2.41
C PHE A 437 -27.55 27.18 3.09
N SER A 438 -28.39 27.95 2.40
CA SER A 438 -29.62 28.58 2.91
C SER A 438 -30.60 28.86 1.75
N ARG A 439 -31.92 28.83 1.96
CA ARG A 439 -32.89 29.31 0.96
C ARG A 439 -33.30 30.78 1.16
N ALA A 440 -32.71 31.47 2.13
CA ALA A 440 -32.92 32.90 2.40
C ALA A 440 -32.68 33.79 1.18
N ASP A 441 -33.15 35.04 1.23
CA ASP A 441 -32.72 36.06 0.27
C ASP A 441 -31.18 36.19 0.31
N PRO A 442 -30.46 36.17 -0.83
CA PRO A 442 -29.00 36.33 -0.84
C PRO A 442 -28.52 37.60 -0.11
N GLN A 443 -29.35 38.66 -0.05
CA GLN A 443 -29.07 39.91 0.66
C GLN A 443 -29.21 39.79 2.19
N ARG A 444 -29.82 38.71 2.69
CA ARG A 444 -29.99 38.42 4.12
C ARG A 444 -28.91 37.48 4.68
N LEU A 445 -28.07 36.89 3.84
CA LEU A 445 -26.96 36.06 4.32
C LEU A 445 -26.01 36.88 5.20
N TYR A 446 -25.49 36.29 6.27
CA TYR A 446 -24.48 36.95 7.12
C TYR A 446 -23.22 37.35 6.32
N LEU A 447 -22.85 36.54 5.33
CA LEU A 447 -21.83 36.82 4.31
C LEU A 447 -22.24 36.20 2.98
N PRO A 448 -21.86 36.80 1.83
CA PRO A 448 -22.06 36.18 0.53
C PRO A 448 -21.18 34.92 0.38
N PRO A 449 -21.66 33.87 -0.31
CA PRO A 449 -20.81 32.77 -0.76
C PRO A 449 -19.80 33.26 -1.81
N ILE A 450 -18.78 32.45 -2.11
CA ILE A 450 -17.84 32.77 -3.19
C ILE A 450 -18.55 32.63 -4.54
N MET A 451 -18.33 33.60 -5.44
CA MET A 451 -18.99 33.69 -6.75
C MET A 451 -18.02 34.03 -7.90
N ASP A 452 -16.71 33.94 -7.67
CA ASP A 452 -15.74 34.10 -8.76
C ASP A 452 -15.65 32.84 -9.63
N ALA A 453 -15.09 32.97 -10.83
CA ALA A 453 -15.07 31.89 -11.83
C ALA A 453 -14.18 30.68 -11.45
N ASN A 454 -13.28 30.80 -10.47
CA ASN A 454 -12.36 29.71 -10.09
C ASN A 454 -12.84 28.96 -8.84
N TYR A 455 -13.34 29.67 -7.84
CA TYR A 455 -13.72 29.09 -6.54
C TYR A 455 -15.21 29.21 -6.19
N GLY A 456 -16.00 29.85 -7.06
CA GLY A 456 -17.43 30.05 -6.85
C GLY A 456 -18.20 28.73 -6.75
N PHE A 457 -19.31 28.75 -6.01
CA PHE A 457 -20.06 27.53 -5.68
C PHE A 457 -20.62 26.77 -6.89
N GLU A 458 -20.80 27.40 -8.04
CA GLU A 458 -21.17 26.73 -9.30
C GLU A 458 -20.09 25.73 -9.77
N ALA A 459 -18.82 26.00 -9.47
CA ALA A 459 -17.67 25.15 -9.80
C ALA A 459 -17.18 24.30 -8.61
N VAL A 460 -17.13 24.88 -7.41
CA VAL A 460 -16.62 24.22 -6.19
C VAL A 460 -17.76 23.98 -5.20
N ASN A 461 -18.32 22.77 -5.19
CA ASN A 461 -19.33 22.37 -4.21
C ASN A 461 -19.30 20.87 -3.88
N VAL A 462 -19.84 20.51 -2.71
CA VAL A 462 -19.91 19.13 -2.22
C VAL A 462 -20.68 18.21 -3.17
N GLU A 463 -21.85 18.61 -3.69
CA GLU A 463 -22.66 17.78 -4.59
C GLU A 463 -21.89 17.37 -5.87
N ALA A 464 -21.20 18.32 -6.49
CA ALA A 464 -20.37 18.07 -7.67
C ALA A 464 -19.21 17.13 -7.34
N GLN A 465 -18.50 17.38 -6.24
CA GLN A 465 -17.35 16.55 -5.84
C GLN A 465 -17.75 15.15 -5.33
N LEU A 466 -18.95 14.97 -4.79
CA LEU A 466 -19.54 13.65 -4.49
C LEU A 466 -19.97 12.88 -5.76
N ARG A 467 -20.09 13.54 -6.91
CA ARG A 467 -20.37 12.89 -8.21
C ARG A 467 -19.10 12.51 -8.98
N ASP A 468 -17.98 13.20 -8.73
CA ASP A 468 -16.68 12.96 -9.37
C ASP A 468 -15.74 12.13 -8.47
N PRO A 469 -15.41 10.87 -8.82
CA PRO A 469 -14.49 10.02 -8.05
C PRO A 469 -13.03 10.52 -7.99
N SER A 470 -12.66 11.46 -8.87
CA SER A 470 -11.33 12.08 -8.95
C SER A 470 -11.21 13.38 -8.16
N SER A 471 -12.32 13.85 -7.55
CA SER A 471 -12.40 15.11 -6.82
C SER A 471 -11.46 15.18 -5.60
N LEU A 472 -11.19 16.41 -5.15
CA LEU A 472 -10.40 16.64 -3.93
C LEU A 472 -11.09 16.03 -2.71
N LEU A 473 -12.43 16.11 -2.61
CA LEU A 473 -13.21 15.48 -1.55
C LEU A 473 -13.01 13.95 -1.49
N HIS A 474 -13.14 13.25 -2.62
CA HIS A 474 -12.89 11.80 -2.65
C HIS A 474 -11.42 11.46 -2.37
N TRP A 475 -10.49 12.31 -2.81
CA TRP A 475 -9.08 12.14 -2.47
C TRP A 475 -8.83 12.32 -0.96
N MET A 476 -9.41 13.33 -0.31
CA MET A 476 -9.32 13.54 1.14
C MET A 476 -9.91 12.37 1.93
N ARG A 477 -11.09 11.86 1.53
CA ARG A 477 -11.70 10.66 2.13
C ARG A 477 -10.76 9.45 2.07
N ARG A 478 -10.15 9.19 0.91
CA ARG A 478 -9.16 8.10 0.73
C ARG A 478 -7.94 8.31 1.63
N MET A 479 -7.38 9.53 1.67
CA MET A 479 -6.20 9.83 2.51
C MET A 479 -6.48 9.68 4.01
N LEU A 480 -7.66 10.09 4.47
CA LEU A 480 -8.09 9.93 5.86
C LEU A 480 -8.35 8.46 6.21
N ALA A 481 -8.96 7.69 5.31
CA ALA A 481 -9.11 6.25 5.47
C ALA A 481 -7.74 5.54 5.56
N VAL A 482 -6.79 5.87 4.68
CA VAL A 482 -5.41 5.36 4.73
C VAL A 482 -4.72 5.75 6.03
N ARG A 483 -4.82 7.02 6.49
CA ARG A 483 -4.26 7.44 7.79
C ARG A 483 -4.84 6.61 8.95
N LYS A 484 -6.15 6.32 8.93
CA LYS A 484 -6.82 5.52 9.96
C LYS A 484 -6.32 4.07 10.03
N THR A 485 -5.67 3.54 8.99
CA THR A 485 -5.10 2.17 9.02
C THR A 485 -3.88 2.03 9.94
N SER A 486 -3.24 3.12 10.35
CA SER A 486 -2.02 3.09 11.17
C SER A 486 -2.01 4.16 12.26
N GLN A 487 -1.74 3.72 13.49
CA GLN A 487 -1.46 4.61 14.62
C GLN A 487 -0.10 5.30 14.51
N SER A 488 0.82 4.85 13.64
CA SER A 488 2.15 5.44 13.48
C SER A 488 2.07 6.92 13.05
N PHE A 489 1.03 7.34 12.33
CA PHE A 489 0.82 8.75 11.98
C PHE A 489 0.46 9.63 13.19
N GLY A 490 -0.36 9.16 14.13
CA GLY A 490 -0.74 9.91 15.33
C GLY A 490 0.33 9.81 16.43
N ARG A 491 0.81 8.60 16.71
CA ARG A 491 1.55 8.24 17.92
C ARG A 491 3.00 7.82 17.69
N GLY A 492 3.42 7.68 16.44
CA GLY A 492 4.79 7.27 16.11
C GLY A 492 5.80 8.39 16.20
N ASP A 493 7.06 8.02 16.44
CA ASP A 493 8.19 8.95 16.39
C ASP A 493 8.37 9.52 14.98
N LEU A 494 9.12 10.61 14.85
CA LEU A 494 9.39 11.26 13.56
C LEU A 494 10.90 11.32 13.33
N VAL A 495 11.40 10.53 12.38
CA VAL A 495 12.85 10.47 12.07
C VAL A 495 13.09 10.98 10.65
N PHE A 496 13.66 12.19 10.54
CA PHE A 496 14.00 12.76 9.23
C PHE A 496 15.17 12.02 8.57
N LEU A 497 14.96 11.60 7.33
CA LEU A 497 16.03 11.12 6.46
C LEU A 497 16.81 12.32 5.91
N LYS A 498 18.05 12.06 5.49
CA LYS A 498 18.98 13.09 5.00
C LYS A 498 19.40 12.86 3.54
N PRO A 499 18.45 12.80 2.58
CA PRO A 499 18.82 12.71 1.17
C PRO A 499 19.65 13.91 0.72
N GLY A 500 20.55 13.66 -0.24
CA GLY A 500 21.35 14.71 -0.88
C GLY A 500 20.51 15.69 -1.72
N ASN A 501 19.36 15.25 -2.24
CA ASN A 501 18.44 16.12 -2.94
C ASN A 501 17.61 16.96 -1.95
N ARG A 502 17.93 18.25 -1.82
CA ARG A 502 17.22 19.20 -0.93
C ARG A 502 15.75 19.41 -1.28
N LYS A 503 15.34 19.14 -2.53
CA LYS A 503 13.95 19.24 -2.98
C LYS A 503 13.04 18.13 -2.43
N ILE A 504 13.61 17.05 -1.86
CA ILE A 504 12.86 15.92 -1.34
C ILE A 504 12.88 15.93 0.20
N LEU A 505 11.71 16.14 0.79
CA LEU A 505 11.49 15.90 2.21
C LEU A 505 11.16 14.41 2.41
N ALA A 506 11.95 13.70 3.22
CA ALA A 506 11.73 12.30 3.52
C ALA A 506 11.89 12.03 5.02
N TYR A 507 11.00 11.24 5.59
CA TYR A 507 10.99 10.91 7.02
C TYR A 507 10.29 9.57 7.28
N LEU A 508 10.59 8.98 8.43
CA LEU A 508 9.96 7.77 8.94
C LEU A 508 9.00 8.12 10.08
N ARG A 509 7.89 7.39 10.15
CA ARG A 509 6.98 7.33 11.30
C ARG A 509 7.03 5.94 11.90
N GLU A 510 7.43 5.82 13.16
CA GLU A 510 7.72 4.52 13.77
C GLU A 510 6.91 4.33 15.06
N HIS A 511 6.14 3.24 15.16
CA HIS A 511 5.35 2.94 16.35
C HIS A 511 5.15 1.42 16.51
N ARG A 512 5.41 0.89 17.71
CA ARG A 512 5.15 -0.53 18.09
C ARG A 512 5.67 -1.57 17.06
N GLY A 513 6.78 -1.28 16.36
CA GLY A 513 7.42 -2.14 15.36
C GLY A 513 7.02 -1.89 13.90
N GLU A 514 5.93 -1.14 13.66
CA GLU A 514 5.59 -0.61 12.34
C GLU A 514 6.50 0.58 11.99
N ALA A 515 6.88 0.68 10.71
CA ALA A 515 7.58 1.83 10.16
C ALA A 515 6.92 2.26 8.84
N ILE A 516 6.53 3.52 8.75
CA ILE A 516 6.00 4.17 7.55
C ILE A 516 7.04 5.16 7.02
N LEU A 517 7.46 4.99 5.77
CA LEU A 517 8.33 5.92 5.05
C LEU A 517 7.47 6.91 4.24
N CYS A 518 7.53 8.18 4.60
CA CYS A 518 6.93 9.28 3.87
C CYS A 518 8.00 9.98 3.03
N VAL A 519 7.74 10.18 1.74
CA VAL A 519 8.65 10.85 0.79
C VAL A 519 7.85 11.87 -0.01
N ALA A 520 8.27 13.13 -0.03
CA ALA A 520 7.53 14.24 -0.61
C ALA A 520 8.44 15.12 -1.46
N ASN A 521 8.05 15.39 -2.71
CA ASN A 521 8.74 16.30 -3.62
C ASN A 521 8.19 17.72 -3.46
N LEU A 522 9.02 18.65 -3.01
CA LEU A 522 8.65 20.06 -2.83
C LEU A 522 8.82 20.87 -4.13
N SER A 523 9.42 20.27 -5.17
CA SER A 523 9.71 20.89 -6.45
C SER A 523 8.59 20.68 -7.47
N ARG A 524 8.35 21.70 -8.32
CA ARG A 524 7.38 21.62 -9.43
C ARG A 524 7.78 20.66 -10.55
N SER A 525 9.05 20.26 -10.60
CA SER A 525 9.57 19.28 -11.57
C SER A 525 9.82 17.93 -10.90
N ALA A 526 9.82 16.87 -11.72
CA ALA A 526 10.16 15.53 -11.25
C ALA A 526 11.57 15.47 -10.66
N GLN A 527 11.75 14.69 -9.60
CA GLN A 527 13.00 14.61 -8.84
C GLN A 527 13.38 13.14 -8.53
N PRO A 528 14.64 12.75 -8.77
CA PRO A 528 15.19 11.52 -8.24
C PRO A 528 15.69 11.71 -6.79
N VAL A 529 15.71 10.64 -6.01
CA VAL A 529 16.28 10.61 -4.67
C VAL A 529 16.83 9.23 -4.33
N GLU A 530 17.99 9.22 -3.67
CA GLU A 530 18.54 8.05 -3.00
C GLU A 530 18.31 8.22 -1.49
N LEU A 531 17.71 7.20 -0.87
CA LEU A 531 17.41 7.16 0.56
C LEU A 531 18.24 6.10 1.26
N ASP A 532 18.92 6.47 2.33
CA ASP A 532 19.50 5.48 3.24
C ASP A 532 18.37 4.82 4.04
N LEU A 533 18.13 3.54 3.75
CA LEU A 533 17.17 2.69 4.43
C LEU A 533 17.83 1.43 5.00
N ALA A 534 19.17 1.40 5.15
CA ALA A 534 19.91 0.17 5.47
C ALA A 534 19.43 -0.54 6.75
N ARG A 535 18.87 0.21 7.72
CA ARG A 535 18.22 -0.31 8.94
C ARG A 535 17.05 -1.27 8.66
N PHE A 536 16.43 -1.18 7.49
CA PHE A 536 15.26 -1.98 7.09
C PHE A 536 15.59 -3.00 6.00
N LYS A 537 16.88 -3.37 5.83
CA LYS A 537 17.32 -4.39 4.86
C LYS A 537 16.44 -5.64 4.93
N GLY A 538 15.94 -6.08 3.79
CA GLY A 538 15.03 -7.22 3.65
C GLY A 538 13.54 -6.89 3.73
N ARG A 539 13.14 -5.73 4.29
CA ARG A 539 11.74 -5.27 4.28
C ARG A 539 11.31 -4.84 2.88
N VAL A 540 10.03 -5.03 2.57
CA VAL A 540 9.40 -4.64 1.30
C VAL A 540 8.62 -3.34 1.53
N PRO A 541 8.96 -2.22 0.87
CA PRO A 541 8.13 -1.02 0.89
C PRO A 541 6.82 -1.29 0.15
N VAL A 542 5.68 -1.07 0.81
CA VAL A 542 4.34 -1.24 0.23
C VAL A 542 3.65 0.11 0.21
N GLU A 543 3.38 0.64 -0.98
CA GLU A 543 2.74 1.94 -1.18
C GLU A 543 1.31 1.90 -0.61
N MET A 544 0.95 2.84 0.27
CA MET A 544 -0.23 2.70 1.13
C MET A 544 -1.57 3.02 0.46
N LEU A 545 -1.59 3.78 -0.65
CA LEU A 545 -2.84 4.10 -1.36
C LEU A 545 -3.27 2.94 -2.27
N GLY A 546 -2.37 2.42 -3.10
CA GLY A 546 -2.60 1.35 -4.08
C GLY A 546 -2.06 -0.02 -3.67
N ARG A 547 -1.57 -0.17 -2.42
CA ARG A 547 -1.03 -1.42 -1.83
C ARG A 547 0.04 -2.12 -2.67
N THR A 548 0.74 -1.37 -3.50
CA THR A 548 1.72 -1.91 -4.46
C THR A 548 3.05 -2.17 -3.77
N ALA A 549 3.53 -3.41 -3.86
CA ALA A 549 4.85 -3.80 -3.35
C ALA A 549 5.97 -3.33 -4.29
N PHE A 550 6.95 -2.63 -3.72
CA PHE A 550 8.17 -2.17 -4.39
C PHE A 550 9.33 -3.17 -4.17
N PRO A 551 10.49 -3.00 -4.83
CA PRO A 551 11.69 -3.80 -4.54
C PRO A 551 12.03 -3.84 -3.04
N PRO A 552 12.48 -4.99 -2.49
CA PRO A 552 12.93 -5.05 -1.10
C PRO A 552 14.14 -4.13 -0.87
N VAL A 553 14.25 -3.59 0.33
CA VAL A 553 15.37 -2.76 0.75
C VAL A 553 16.65 -3.60 0.77
N GLY A 554 17.65 -3.19 -0.01
CA GLY A 554 18.96 -3.83 -0.08
C GLY A 554 20.01 -3.15 0.81
N GLU A 555 21.28 -3.32 0.45
CA GLU A 555 22.41 -2.60 1.07
C GLU A 555 22.73 -1.26 0.39
N LEU A 556 22.30 -1.11 -0.87
CA LEU A 556 22.48 0.13 -1.63
C LEU A 556 21.43 1.18 -1.25
N PRO A 557 21.74 2.48 -1.38
CA PRO A 557 20.76 3.54 -1.23
C PRO A 557 19.53 3.30 -2.11
N TYR A 558 18.35 3.49 -1.52
CA TYR A 558 17.09 3.14 -2.14
C TYR A 558 16.64 4.26 -3.09
N LEU A 559 16.70 3.99 -4.40
CA LEU A 559 16.35 4.95 -5.44
C LEU A 559 14.82 5.07 -5.62
N LEU A 560 14.31 6.30 -5.55
CA LEU A 560 12.95 6.67 -5.91
C LEU A 560 12.96 7.84 -6.91
N THR A 561 11.88 7.92 -7.70
CA THR A 561 11.61 9.07 -8.59
C THR A 561 10.19 9.55 -8.36
N LEU A 562 10.01 10.84 -8.06
CA LEU A 562 8.72 11.45 -7.78
C LEU A 562 8.36 12.47 -8.87
N PRO A 563 7.09 12.58 -9.32
CA PRO A 563 6.64 13.67 -10.18
C PRO A 563 6.66 15.01 -9.41
N GLY A 564 6.47 16.13 -10.12
CA GLY A 564 6.34 17.45 -9.49
C GLY A 564 5.25 17.46 -8.43
N TYR A 565 5.54 17.98 -7.23
CA TYR A 565 4.67 17.94 -6.05
C TYR A 565 4.17 16.56 -5.58
N GLY A 566 4.66 15.47 -6.18
CA GLY A 566 4.27 14.11 -5.83
C GLY A 566 4.81 13.67 -4.47
N PHE A 567 4.09 12.74 -3.83
CA PHE A 567 4.52 12.10 -2.59
C PHE A 567 4.22 10.60 -2.62
N TYR A 568 4.86 9.85 -1.73
CA TYR A 568 4.58 8.45 -1.43
C TYR A 568 4.54 8.22 0.08
N TRP A 569 3.64 7.35 0.54
CA TRP A 569 3.67 6.75 1.87
C TRP A 569 3.87 5.24 1.68
N PHE A 570 4.92 4.66 2.27
CA PHE A 570 5.20 3.23 2.21
C PHE A 570 5.18 2.61 3.60
N ARG A 571 4.39 1.55 3.81
CA ARG A 571 4.59 0.65 4.96
C ARG A 571 5.80 -0.24 4.68
N LEU A 572 6.80 -0.26 5.56
CA LEU A 572 7.97 -1.12 5.42
C LEU A 572 7.64 -2.51 6.00
N ALA A 573 7.18 -3.41 5.13
CA ALA A 573 6.57 -4.70 5.47
C ALA A 573 7.59 -5.85 5.57
N GLU A 574 7.33 -6.81 6.45
CA GLU A 574 8.03 -8.12 6.54
C GLU A 574 7.12 -9.28 6.06
N ASP A 575 5.81 -9.03 6.01
CA ASP A 575 4.72 -9.96 5.74
C ASP A 575 4.34 -10.08 4.25
N VAL A 576 4.95 -9.28 3.38
CA VAL A 576 4.60 -9.18 1.95
C VAL A 576 5.65 -9.83 1.07
N ALA A 577 5.20 -10.68 0.15
CA ALA A 577 6.07 -11.33 -0.81
C ALA A 577 6.76 -10.31 -1.72
N VAL A 578 8.08 -10.46 -1.89
CA VAL A 578 8.88 -9.70 -2.86
C VAL A 578 8.24 -9.78 -4.26
N PRO A 579 8.13 -8.66 -5.00
CA PRO A 579 7.50 -8.64 -6.32
C PRO A 579 8.09 -9.72 -7.25
N SER A 580 7.23 -10.46 -7.95
CA SER A 580 7.63 -11.63 -8.75
C SER A 580 8.68 -11.34 -9.82
N TRP A 581 8.67 -10.11 -10.35
CA TRP A 581 9.62 -9.57 -11.31
C TRP A 581 10.96 -9.11 -10.70
N HIS A 582 11.04 -8.93 -9.38
CA HIS A 582 12.28 -8.58 -8.71
C HIS A 582 13.23 -9.79 -8.63
N THR A 583 14.47 -9.56 -9.04
CA THR A 583 15.53 -10.57 -9.08
C THR A 583 16.66 -10.14 -8.15
N SER A 584 16.70 -10.72 -6.95
CA SER A 584 17.82 -10.54 -6.02
C SER A 584 19.07 -11.22 -6.57
N MET A 585 20.23 -10.56 -6.47
CA MET A 585 21.52 -11.09 -6.87
C MET A 585 22.52 -11.01 -5.71
N LEU A 586 23.16 -12.14 -5.39
CA LEU A 586 24.28 -12.17 -4.45
C LEU A 586 25.53 -11.52 -5.08
N PRO A 587 26.36 -10.79 -4.31
CA PRO A 587 27.65 -10.29 -4.79
C PRO A 587 28.55 -11.38 -5.39
N LEU A 588 29.47 -10.97 -6.27
CA LEU A 588 30.45 -11.87 -6.89
C LEU A 588 31.60 -12.27 -5.96
N GLU A 589 31.82 -11.50 -4.89
CA GLU A 589 33.02 -11.58 -4.05
C GLU A 589 33.01 -12.79 -3.10
N GLU A 590 31.84 -13.35 -2.79
CA GLU A 590 31.66 -14.51 -1.90
C GLU A 590 31.68 -15.86 -2.65
N ARG A 591 31.84 -15.87 -3.98
CA ARG A 591 31.72 -17.08 -4.81
C ARG A 591 33.05 -17.88 -4.87
N PRO A 592 33.00 -19.24 -4.92
CA PRO A 592 34.20 -20.08 -4.92
C PRO A 592 35.09 -19.84 -6.16
N VAL A 593 36.38 -20.15 -6.01
CA VAL A 593 37.40 -19.99 -7.07
C VAL A 593 37.84 -21.36 -7.60
N LEU A 594 37.72 -21.55 -8.92
CA LEU A 594 38.20 -22.74 -9.65
C LEU A 594 39.44 -22.41 -10.49
N VAL A 595 40.48 -23.24 -10.38
CA VAL A 595 41.72 -23.09 -11.16
C VAL A 595 41.65 -23.99 -12.40
N LEU A 596 41.40 -23.37 -13.55
CA LEU A 596 41.34 -24.01 -14.86
C LEU A 596 42.68 -23.84 -15.57
N PHE A 597 43.54 -24.84 -15.48
CA PHE A 597 44.90 -24.79 -16.02
C PHE A 597 45.00 -25.01 -17.54
N ASP A 598 43.89 -25.43 -18.16
CA ASP A 598 43.74 -25.75 -19.59
C ASP A 598 42.26 -25.62 -20.05
N GLY A 599 41.62 -24.48 -19.72
CA GLY A 599 40.20 -24.24 -20.05
C GLY A 599 39.25 -25.33 -19.52
N TRP A 600 38.22 -25.68 -20.31
CA TRP A 600 37.27 -26.77 -19.97
C TRP A 600 37.95 -28.14 -19.81
N HIS A 601 39.02 -28.42 -20.56
CA HIS A 601 39.76 -29.69 -20.47
C HIS A 601 40.35 -29.94 -19.07
N SER A 602 40.53 -28.89 -18.26
CA SER A 602 40.93 -29.00 -16.85
C SER A 602 40.03 -29.91 -16.00
N LEU A 603 38.78 -30.14 -16.41
CA LEU A 603 37.83 -31.01 -15.71
C LEU A 603 37.93 -32.49 -16.16
N PHE A 604 38.63 -32.81 -17.25
CA PHE A 604 38.55 -34.11 -17.91
C PHE A 604 39.91 -34.80 -17.98
N ARG A 605 40.08 -35.84 -17.14
CA ARG A 605 41.33 -36.60 -16.96
C ARG A 605 41.96 -37.11 -18.27
N ASP A 606 41.16 -37.51 -19.24
CA ASP A 606 41.65 -38.14 -20.48
C ASP A 606 41.93 -37.12 -21.61
N HIS A 607 41.68 -35.82 -21.35
CA HIS A 607 42.00 -34.70 -22.25
C HIS A 607 43.25 -33.90 -21.81
N VAL A 608 43.87 -34.25 -20.68
CA VAL A 608 45.05 -33.53 -20.14
C VAL A 608 46.32 -34.37 -20.22
N VAL A 609 47.46 -33.69 -20.32
CA VAL A 609 48.79 -34.33 -20.30
C VAL A 609 49.01 -35.17 -19.02
N PRO A 610 49.75 -36.29 -19.06
CA PRO A 610 49.79 -37.27 -17.96
C PRO A 610 50.15 -36.70 -16.58
N TRP A 611 51.07 -35.73 -16.51
CA TRP A 611 51.49 -35.10 -15.26
C TRP A 611 50.47 -34.10 -14.68
N ARG A 612 49.38 -33.79 -15.40
CA ARG A 612 48.27 -32.95 -14.94
C ARG A 612 47.00 -33.73 -14.58
N ILE A 613 46.95 -35.05 -14.83
CA ILE A 613 45.78 -35.90 -14.49
C ILE A 613 45.37 -35.76 -13.02
N GLY A 614 46.35 -35.78 -12.09
CA GLY A 614 46.08 -35.63 -10.66
C GLY A 614 45.54 -34.25 -10.25
N LEU A 615 45.76 -33.22 -11.07
CA LEU A 615 45.16 -31.90 -10.89
C LEU A 615 43.74 -31.86 -11.48
N ALA A 616 43.54 -32.44 -12.68
CA ALA A 616 42.21 -32.55 -13.30
C ALA A 616 41.19 -33.26 -12.39
N ILE A 617 41.58 -34.37 -11.78
CA ILE A 617 40.75 -35.12 -10.84
C ILE A 617 40.34 -34.24 -9.64
N LYS A 618 41.26 -33.43 -9.10
CA LYS A 618 40.97 -32.51 -8.00
C LYS A 618 40.05 -31.36 -8.43
N THR A 619 40.29 -30.75 -9.58
CA THR A 619 39.46 -29.66 -10.10
C THR A 619 38.04 -30.16 -10.40
N ARG A 620 37.88 -31.37 -10.96
CA ARG A 620 36.56 -31.99 -11.16
C ARG A 620 35.87 -32.32 -9.84
N ALA A 621 36.57 -32.87 -8.85
CA ALA A 621 35.98 -33.10 -7.53
C ALA A 621 35.50 -31.80 -6.87
N GLN A 622 36.29 -30.72 -6.88
CA GLN A 622 35.87 -29.41 -6.39
C GLN A 622 34.64 -28.87 -7.15
N PHE A 623 34.57 -29.12 -8.46
CA PHE A 623 33.44 -28.72 -9.29
C PHE A 623 32.15 -29.50 -8.96
N GLU A 624 32.22 -30.83 -8.86
CA GLU A 624 31.07 -31.73 -8.61
C GLU A 624 30.62 -31.77 -7.13
N GLU A 625 31.51 -31.58 -6.17
CA GLU A 625 31.24 -31.76 -4.72
C GLU A 625 31.05 -30.44 -3.97
N ASP A 626 31.58 -29.31 -4.46
CA ASP A 626 31.53 -28.02 -3.76
C ASP A 626 30.92 -26.89 -4.60
N THR A 627 31.25 -26.81 -5.89
CA THR A 627 30.90 -25.65 -6.72
C THR A 627 29.49 -25.75 -7.32
N LEU A 628 29.21 -26.82 -8.07
CA LEU A 628 27.89 -27.05 -8.68
C LEU A 628 26.76 -27.19 -7.65
N PRO A 629 26.91 -27.96 -6.54
CA PRO A 629 25.81 -28.15 -5.59
C PRO A 629 25.30 -26.83 -5.03
N ARG A 630 26.19 -25.96 -4.52
CA ARG A 630 25.85 -24.62 -3.99
C ARG A 630 25.16 -23.74 -5.04
N PHE A 631 25.63 -23.77 -6.29
CA PHE A 631 24.98 -23.04 -7.36
C PHE A 631 23.55 -23.54 -7.57
N VAL A 632 23.35 -24.85 -7.72
CA VAL A 632 22.04 -25.49 -7.94
C VAL A 632 21.07 -25.20 -6.79
N GLU A 633 21.50 -25.30 -5.53
CA GLU A 633 20.68 -25.01 -4.34
C GLU A 633 20.05 -23.62 -4.36
N THR A 634 20.78 -22.62 -4.85
CA THR A 634 20.28 -21.23 -4.93
C THR A 634 19.34 -20.97 -6.12
N GLN A 635 19.16 -21.94 -7.03
CA GLN A 635 18.33 -21.75 -8.22
C GLN A 635 16.85 -22.01 -7.95
N ARG A 636 15.98 -21.11 -8.45
CA ARG A 636 14.51 -21.27 -8.37
C ARG A 636 14.00 -22.58 -8.97
N TRP A 637 14.73 -23.15 -9.95
CA TRP A 637 14.40 -24.37 -10.68
C TRP A 637 14.83 -25.67 -10.00
N TYR A 638 15.53 -25.62 -8.86
CA TYR A 638 15.85 -26.82 -8.10
C TYR A 638 14.60 -27.38 -7.40
N ALA A 639 14.33 -28.67 -7.57
CA ALA A 639 13.07 -29.29 -7.16
C ALA A 639 12.95 -29.53 -5.64
N ALA A 640 14.06 -29.86 -4.97
CA ALA A 640 14.07 -30.21 -3.54
C ALA A 640 14.29 -28.97 -2.66
N LYS A 641 13.36 -28.01 -2.72
CA LYS A 641 13.45 -26.75 -1.97
C LYS A 641 13.57 -27.01 -0.46
N GLY A 642 14.60 -26.44 0.17
CA GLY A 642 14.90 -26.61 1.60
C GLY A 642 15.74 -27.85 1.95
N ALA A 643 16.12 -28.68 0.98
CA ALA A 643 17.06 -29.78 1.16
C ALA A 643 18.41 -29.46 0.50
N ALA A 644 19.51 -29.76 1.20
CA ALA A 644 20.85 -29.58 0.66
C ALA A 644 21.19 -30.61 -0.43
N ALA A 645 21.84 -30.15 -1.49
CA ALA A 645 22.46 -30.97 -2.52
C ALA A 645 23.84 -31.43 -2.05
N LYS A 646 24.04 -32.74 -1.93
CA LYS A 646 25.30 -33.34 -1.42
C LYS A 646 26.38 -33.42 -2.49
N ALA A 647 25.99 -33.65 -3.73
CA ALA A 647 26.89 -33.77 -4.88
C ALA A 647 26.11 -33.52 -6.18
N ALA A 648 26.82 -33.07 -7.22
CA ALA A 648 26.30 -32.78 -8.54
C ALA A 648 27.27 -33.35 -9.59
N ARG A 649 27.13 -34.64 -9.90
CA ARG A 649 28.09 -35.41 -10.72
C ARG A 649 27.82 -35.25 -12.21
N LEU A 650 28.87 -35.10 -13.03
CA LEU A 650 28.74 -35.10 -14.48
C LEU A 650 28.45 -36.52 -14.99
N ALA A 651 27.23 -36.72 -15.52
CA ALA A 651 26.74 -37.99 -16.04
C ALA A 651 27.03 -38.17 -17.54
N ASP A 652 26.93 -37.09 -18.31
CA ASP A 652 27.39 -36.97 -19.69
C ASP A 652 27.72 -35.49 -19.97
N HIS A 653 28.53 -35.21 -20.99
CA HIS A 653 28.88 -33.84 -21.36
C HIS A 653 29.35 -33.72 -22.82
N ALA A 654 29.28 -32.50 -23.36
CA ALA A 654 30.07 -32.08 -24.52
C ALA A 654 30.74 -30.74 -24.28
N ILE A 655 31.96 -30.57 -24.79
CA ILE A 655 32.56 -29.25 -25.01
C ILE A 655 32.14 -28.82 -26.43
N TRP A 656 31.53 -27.65 -26.54
CA TRP A 656 31.01 -27.11 -27.79
C TRP A 656 31.78 -25.87 -28.20
N GLU A 657 32.53 -25.98 -29.30
CA GLU A 657 33.32 -24.90 -29.89
C GLU A 657 32.62 -24.31 -31.12
N ALA A 658 32.61 -22.97 -31.21
CA ALA A 658 32.09 -22.20 -32.33
C ALA A 658 32.89 -20.90 -32.52
N GLY A 659 33.89 -20.92 -33.41
CA GLY A 659 34.79 -19.78 -33.60
C GLY A 659 35.73 -19.62 -32.40
N GLU A 660 35.70 -18.44 -31.77
CA GLU A 660 36.48 -18.16 -30.55
C GLU A 660 35.72 -18.49 -29.26
N ASP A 661 34.42 -18.78 -29.34
CA ASP A 661 33.59 -19.14 -28.19
C ASP A 661 33.58 -20.66 -27.93
N SER A 662 33.54 -21.03 -26.64
CA SER A 662 33.54 -22.43 -26.18
C SER A 662 32.68 -22.59 -24.92
N TRP A 663 31.70 -23.50 -24.97
CA TRP A 663 30.75 -23.78 -23.90
C TRP A 663 30.86 -25.23 -23.41
N LEU A 664 30.56 -25.47 -22.14
CA LEU A 664 30.35 -26.82 -21.62
C LEU A 664 28.85 -27.11 -21.56
N LEU A 665 28.43 -28.28 -22.05
CA LEU A 665 27.04 -28.76 -22.04
C LEU A 665 26.93 -29.99 -21.13
N PRO A 666 26.91 -29.83 -19.80
CA PRO A 666 26.88 -30.96 -18.87
C PRO A 666 25.44 -31.41 -18.58
N LEU A 667 25.27 -32.73 -18.53
CA LEU A 667 24.15 -33.40 -17.89
C LEU A 667 24.61 -33.84 -16.49
N VAL A 668 23.93 -33.39 -15.45
CA VAL A 668 24.39 -33.48 -14.06
C VAL A 668 23.40 -34.25 -13.22
N ASP A 669 23.83 -35.36 -12.60
CA ASP A 669 23.02 -36.10 -11.63
C ASP A 669 23.25 -35.50 -10.23
N VAL A 670 22.17 -35.00 -9.62
CA VAL A 670 22.21 -34.31 -8.32
C VAL A 670 21.71 -35.24 -7.22
N GLU A 671 22.57 -35.48 -6.23
CA GLU A 671 22.31 -36.29 -5.04
C GLU A 671 21.91 -35.38 -3.86
N GLY A 672 20.86 -35.73 -3.11
CA GLY A 672 20.34 -34.90 -2.01
C GLY A 672 19.48 -35.69 -1.01
N ALA A 673 18.66 -35.00 -0.21
CA ALA A 673 17.68 -35.65 0.67
C ALA A 673 16.35 -36.01 -0.04
N GLY A 674 16.15 -35.53 -1.27
CA GLY A 674 15.01 -35.86 -2.13
C GLY A 674 15.33 -36.94 -3.18
N GLU A 675 14.38 -37.14 -4.10
CA GLU A 675 14.56 -38.03 -5.26
C GLU A 675 15.74 -37.58 -6.14
N ALA A 676 16.62 -38.52 -6.51
CA ALA A 676 17.73 -38.24 -7.41
C ALA A 676 17.21 -37.83 -8.79
N ALA A 677 17.74 -36.73 -9.33
CA ALA A 677 17.28 -36.17 -10.59
C ALA A 677 18.44 -35.64 -11.44
N ARG A 678 18.30 -35.78 -12.76
CA ARG A 678 19.24 -35.27 -13.76
C ARG A 678 18.88 -33.85 -14.15
N TYR A 679 19.89 -33.00 -14.31
CA TYR A 679 19.75 -31.60 -14.67
C TYR A 679 20.62 -31.20 -15.87
N PHE A 680 20.14 -30.24 -16.67
CA PHE A 680 20.92 -29.58 -17.72
C PHE A 680 21.38 -28.19 -17.26
N VAL A 681 22.69 -27.99 -17.19
CA VAL A 681 23.30 -26.76 -16.66
C VAL A 681 24.40 -26.29 -17.61
N PRO A 682 24.07 -25.79 -18.82
CA PRO A 682 25.08 -25.35 -19.79
C PRO A 682 25.87 -24.17 -19.20
N LEU A 683 27.19 -24.17 -19.40
CA LEU A 683 28.11 -23.20 -18.81
C LEU A 683 28.93 -22.45 -19.86
N ALA A 684 29.10 -21.16 -19.62
CA ALA A 684 29.96 -20.25 -20.37
C ALA A 684 31.12 -19.76 -19.49
N MET A 685 32.20 -19.33 -20.13
CA MET A 685 33.28 -18.57 -19.50
C MET A 685 33.44 -17.20 -20.15
N ALA A 686 33.85 -16.22 -19.35
CA ALA A 686 34.41 -14.96 -19.82
C ALA A 686 35.66 -14.61 -19.00
N TRP A 687 36.51 -13.74 -19.54
CA TRP A 687 37.80 -13.35 -18.95
C TRP A 687 37.90 -11.82 -18.90
N GLU A 688 38.42 -11.28 -17.79
CA GLU A 688 38.51 -9.84 -17.53
C GLU A 688 39.27 -9.08 -18.63
N GLU A 689 40.36 -9.65 -19.14
CA GLU A 689 41.25 -9.00 -20.13
C GLU A 689 40.71 -8.95 -21.57
N THR A 690 39.67 -9.74 -21.91
CA THR A 690 39.28 -9.95 -23.31
C THR A 690 37.82 -9.65 -23.62
N ASP A 691 36.93 -9.68 -22.63
CA ASP A 691 35.48 -9.53 -22.88
C ASP A 691 34.74 -8.96 -21.65
N GLU A 692 34.98 -7.68 -21.33
CA GLU A 692 34.37 -6.99 -20.18
C GLU A 692 32.83 -7.00 -20.22
N GLU A 693 32.23 -6.91 -21.40
CA GLU A 693 30.78 -6.90 -21.59
C GLU A 693 30.18 -8.26 -21.26
N LYS A 694 30.77 -9.34 -21.80
CA LYS A 694 30.41 -10.72 -21.45
C LYS A 694 30.66 -11.03 -19.98
N MET A 695 31.76 -10.55 -19.39
CA MET A 695 32.04 -10.64 -17.95
C MET A 695 30.92 -9.99 -17.11
N ARG A 696 30.47 -8.79 -17.49
CA ARG A 696 29.40 -8.07 -16.77
C ARG A 696 28.06 -8.79 -16.90
N ALA A 697 27.73 -9.32 -18.07
CA ALA A 697 26.52 -10.10 -18.29
C ALA A 697 26.52 -11.39 -17.45
N LEU A 698 27.58 -12.20 -17.57
CA LEU A 698 27.74 -13.49 -16.90
C LEU A 698 27.92 -13.39 -15.38
N GLY A 699 28.46 -12.28 -14.88
CA GLY A 699 28.69 -12.06 -13.44
C GLY A 699 27.42 -12.20 -12.59
N THR A 700 26.26 -11.86 -13.16
CA THR A 700 24.94 -12.03 -12.54
C THR A 700 24.63 -13.51 -12.18
N ALA A 701 24.95 -14.43 -13.09
CA ALA A 701 24.65 -15.86 -13.02
C ALA A 701 25.91 -16.73 -12.83
N ALA A 702 26.93 -16.19 -12.18
CA ALA A 702 28.20 -16.87 -11.94
C ALA A 702 28.05 -18.12 -11.06
N VAL A 703 28.53 -19.26 -11.55
CA VAL A 703 28.74 -20.49 -10.79
C VAL A 703 30.02 -20.36 -9.94
N ALA A 704 31.08 -19.78 -10.50
CA ALA A 704 32.36 -19.59 -9.83
C ALA A 704 33.17 -18.44 -10.45
N ARG A 705 34.15 -17.93 -9.70
CA ARG A 705 35.30 -17.24 -10.30
C ARG A 705 36.25 -18.29 -10.88
N VAL A 706 36.78 -18.06 -12.08
CA VAL A 706 37.78 -18.94 -12.70
C VAL A 706 39.12 -18.24 -12.85
N ARG A 707 40.20 -19.03 -12.78
CA ARG A 707 41.55 -18.53 -12.99
C ARG A 707 42.35 -19.46 -13.90
N GLN A 708 42.94 -18.90 -14.96
CA GLN A 708 43.88 -19.56 -15.85
C GLN A 708 45.21 -18.78 -15.87
N GLN A 709 46.21 -19.29 -15.17
CA GLN A 709 47.51 -18.62 -14.97
C GLN A 709 47.37 -17.22 -14.32
N ALA A 710 47.62 -16.16 -15.07
CA ALA A 710 47.41 -14.77 -14.63
C ALA A 710 45.98 -14.27 -14.89
N LYS A 711 45.26 -14.87 -15.85
CA LYS A 711 43.91 -14.44 -16.25
C LYS A 711 42.89 -14.84 -15.19
N VAL A 712 42.05 -13.87 -14.83
CA VAL A 712 40.88 -14.05 -13.98
C VAL A 712 39.63 -13.88 -14.84
N GLY A 713 38.58 -14.61 -14.49
CA GLY A 713 37.33 -14.64 -15.24
C GLY A 713 36.19 -15.19 -14.41
N VAL A 714 35.06 -15.41 -15.08
CA VAL A 714 33.85 -15.96 -14.48
C VAL A 714 33.40 -17.19 -15.27
N MET A 715 32.96 -18.23 -14.55
CA MET A 715 32.18 -19.34 -15.11
C MET A 715 30.74 -19.15 -14.66
N ALA A 716 29.81 -19.17 -15.60
CA ALA A 716 28.42 -18.81 -15.37
C ALA A 716 27.47 -19.65 -16.22
N ASP A 717 26.17 -19.56 -15.93
CA ASP A 717 25.12 -20.19 -16.72
C ASP A 717 25.09 -19.65 -18.16
N ALA A 718 25.21 -20.54 -19.15
CA ALA A 718 25.35 -20.16 -20.55
C ALA A 718 24.10 -19.50 -21.14
N PHE A 719 22.91 -19.65 -20.55
CA PHE A 719 21.73 -18.92 -21.03
C PHE A 719 21.88 -17.40 -20.86
N TRP A 720 22.82 -16.92 -20.03
CA TRP A 720 23.20 -15.51 -19.90
C TRP A 720 24.26 -15.05 -20.91
N ASP A 721 24.80 -15.95 -21.75
CA ASP A 721 25.67 -15.62 -22.87
C ASP A 721 24.82 -15.43 -24.14
N GLU A 722 24.78 -14.20 -24.66
CA GLU A 722 24.03 -13.92 -25.90
C GLU A 722 24.50 -14.79 -27.08
N ARG A 723 25.81 -15.07 -27.16
CA ARG A 723 26.38 -15.84 -28.27
C ARG A 723 25.95 -17.29 -28.20
N PHE A 724 25.84 -17.86 -27.01
CA PHE A 724 25.27 -19.20 -26.79
C PHE A 724 23.83 -19.28 -27.31
N CYS A 725 22.98 -18.34 -26.91
CA CYS A 725 21.56 -18.32 -27.29
C CYS A 725 21.36 -18.17 -28.81
N ARG A 726 22.12 -17.27 -29.47
CA ARG A 726 22.11 -17.12 -30.94
C ARG A 726 22.58 -18.41 -31.64
N GLN A 727 23.68 -18.99 -31.17
CA GLN A 727 24.27 -20.17 -31.79
C GLN A 727 23.42 -21.44 -31.56
N LEU A 728 22.68 -21.53 -30.46
CA LEU A 728 21.70 -22.59 -30.21
C LEU A 728 20.60 -22.59 -31.28
N VAL A 729 20.01 -21.43 -31.57
CA VAL A 729 18.99 -21.28 -32.63
C VAL A 729 19.59 -21.52 -34.02
N ARG A 730 20.82 -21.04 -34.27
CA ARG A 730 21.53 -21.27 -35.55
C ARG A 730 21.73 -22.76 -35.84
N ASN A 731 22.20 -23.52 -34.85
CA ASN A 731 22.39 -24.97 -34.98
C ASN A 731 21.09 -25.74 -35.26
N ILE A 732 19.93 -25.27 -34.78
CA ILE A 732 18.61 -25.85 -35.09
C ILE A 732 18.35 -25.75 -36.60
N GLY A 733 18.54 -24.58 -37.20
CA GLY A 733 18.42 -24.40 -38.66
C GLY A 733 19.42 -25.25 -39.45
N GLU A 734 20.66 -25.32 -38.99
CA GLU A 734 21.76 -26.07 -39.62
C GLU A 734 21.68 -27.61 -39.42
N ARG A 735 20.77 -28.11 -38.58
CA ARG A 735 20.61 -29.54 -38.24
C ARG A 735 21.88 -30.18 -37.66
N ARG A 736 22.63 -29.41 -36.86
CA ARG A 736 23.93 -29.85 -36.34
C ARG A 736 23.80 -30.99 -35.33
N GLU A 737 24.81 -31.84 -35.24
CA GLU A 737 24.98 -32.86 -34.21
C GLU A 737 26.31 -32.66 -33.50
N ILE A 738 26.32 -32.72 -32.16
CA ILE A 738 27.50 -32.62 -31.31
C ILE A 738 27.65 -33.96 -30.57
N LYS A 739 28.83 -34.59 -30.61
CA LYS A 739 29.06 -35.83 -29.85
C LYS A 739 29.31 -35.51 -28.38
N THR A 740 28.73 -36.31 -27.50
CA THR A 740 29.01 -36.31 -26.05
C THR A 740 29.83 -37.55 -25.70
N GLU A 741 30.31 -37.66 -24.46
CA GLU A 741 31.03 -38.85 -23.98
C GLU A 741 30.16 -40.12 -24.03
N ALA A 742 28.84 -39.99 -23.79
CA ALA A 742 27.89 -41.09 -23.74
C ALA A 742 26.71 -40.99 -24.74
N GLY A 743 26.87 -40.26 -25.86
CA GLY A 743 25.79 -40.08 -26.82
C GLY A 743 26.02 -38.97 -27.84
N SER A 744 24.96 -38.25 -28.17
CA SER A 744 25.05 -36.98 -28.91
C SER A 744 23.91 -36.01 -28.60
N ILE A 745 24.17 -34.73 -28.80
CA ILE A 745 23.17 -33.66 -28.79
C ILE A 745 22.82 -33.33 -30.25
N ARG A 746 21.55 -33.42 -30.60
CA ARG A 746 20.99 -33.14 -31.92
C ARG A 746 20.15 -31.87 -31.88
N PHE A 747 20.29 -31.06 -32.91
CA PHE A 747 19.51 -29.84 -33.10
C PHE A 747 18.55 -30.09 -34.27
N VAL A 748 17.24 -29.99 -34.03
CA VAL A 748 16.20 -30.47 -34.96
C VAL A 748 15.18 -29.35 -35.24
N PRO A 749 15.11 -28.83 -36.48
CA PRO A 749 14.15 -27.79 -36.86
C PRO A 749 12.79 -28.40 -37.23
N THR A 750 11.72 -27.64 -36.96
CA THR A 750 10.40 -27.90 -37.55
C THR A 750 10.33 -27.39 -38.98
N ALA A 751 9.30 -27.77 -39.71
CA ALA A 751 8.98 -27.19 -41.03
C ALA A 751 8.74 -25.68 -40.96
N ALA A 752 8.30 -25.16 -39.81
CA ALA A 752 8.06 -23.73 -39.59
C ALA A 752 9.34 -22.92 -39.27
N PHE A 753 10.50 -23.55 -39.06
CA PHE A 753 11.73 -22.85 -38.67
C PHE A 753 12.11 -21.72 -39.63
N ALA A 754 11.99 -21.94 -40.95
CA ALA A 754 12.38 -20.94 -41.95
C ALA A 754 11.52 -19.68 -41.91
N ASP A 755 10.22 -19.82 -41.64
CA ASP A 755 9.28 -18.70 -41.53
C ASP A 755 9.45 -17.95 -40.20
N LEU A 756 9.71 -18.67 -39.11
CA LEU A 756 9.84 -18.11 -37.76
C LEU A 756 11.21 -17.47 -37.50
N ALA A 757 12.29 -18.02 -38.06
CA ALA A 757 13.67 -17.55 -37.89
C ALA A 757 14.19 -16.70 -39.07
N GLY A 758 13.31 -16.19 -39.93
CA GLY A 758 13.66 -15.53 -41.20
C GLY A 758 14.41 -14.19 -41.11
N ARG A 759 14.69 -13.65 -39.92
CA ARG A 759 15.51 -12.44 -39.72
C ARG A 759 16.96 -12.82 -39.33
N PRO A 760 17.98 -12.01 -39.67
CA PRO A 760 19.36 -12.32 -39.29
C PRO A 760 19.54 -12.43 -37.78
N LEU A 761 19.90 -13.63 -37.29
CA LEU A 761 20.08 -13.92 -35.86
C LEU A 761 21.09 -12.99 -35.16
N ASP A 762 22.07 -12.47 -35.89
CA ASP A 762 23.11 -11.58 -35.36
C ASP A 762 22.61 -10.15 -35.12
N ALA A 763 21.47 -9.76 -35.70
CA ALA A 763 20.85 -8.44 -35.53
C ALA A 763 19.73 -8.42 -34.47
N MET A 764 19.32 -9.57 -33.95
CA MET A 764 18.33 -9.67 -32.88
C MET A 764 18.91 -9.17 -31.54
N VAL A 765 18.07 -8.64 -30.64
CA VAL A 765 18.50 -8.31 -29.26
C VAL A 765 18.18 -9.50 -28.36
N VAL A 766 19.17 -10.06 -27.66
CA VAL A 766 18.92 -11.15 -26.71
C VAL A 766 18.44 -10.56 -25.38
N GLY A 767 17.25 -10.95 -24.95
CA GLY A 767 16.67 -10.53 -23.67
C GLY A 767 17.31 -11.25 -22.50
N ARG A 768 17.27 -10.64 -21.31
CA ARG A 768 17.79 -11.27 -20.08
C ARG A 768 17.00 -12.55 -19.73
N PRO A 769 17.67 -13.64 -19.33
CA PRO A 769 16.99 -14.88 -18.94
C PRO A 769 16.00 -14.68 -17.79
N ARG A 770 14.83 -15.32 -17.91
CA ARG A 770 13.80 -15.38 -16.86
C ARG A 770 13.62 -16.82 -16.39
N GLY A 771 13.55 -17.02 -15.08
CA GLY A 771 13.24 -18.33 -14.49
C GLY A 771 11.76 -18.44 -14.13
N GLN A 772 10.98 -19.21 -14.91
CA GLN A 772 9.64 -19.65 -14.54
C GLN A 772 9.72 -21.08 -13.98
N SER A 773 9.28 -21.25 -12.74
CA SER A 773 9.17 -22.51 -11.96
C SER A 773 10.38 -23.47 -12.04
N SER A 774 10.55 -24.20 -13.13
CA SER A 774 11.57 -25.24 -13.37
C SER A 774 12.40 -25.04 -14.65
N ASN A 775 12.13 -24.00 -15.44
CA ASN A 775 12.71 -23.78 -16.77
C ASN A 775 13.40 -22.41 -16.87
N THR A 776 14.26 -22.23 -17.88
CA THR A 776 14.90 -20.93 -18.20
C THR A 776 14.44 -20.45 -19.57
N ILE A 777 13.94 -19.22 -19.64
CA ILE A 777 13.40 -18.62 -20.86
C ILE A 777 14.28 -17.44 -21.27
N VAL A 778 14.70 -17.40 -22.53
CA VAL A 778 15.50 -16.31 -23.12
C VAL A 778 14.82 -15.84 -24.41
N THR A 779 14.52 -14.54 -24.53
CA THR A 779 13.91 -13.97 -25.75
C THR A 779 14.98 -13.52 -26.74
N LEU A 780 14.70 -13.59 -28.04
CA LEU A 780 15.54 -13.11 -29.13
C LEU A 780 14.70 -12.17 -30.01
N ASP A 781 14.87 -10.87 -29.76
CA ASP A 781 13.99 -9.78 -30.24
C ASP A 781 12.51 -10.06 -29.91
N GLU A 782 11.57 -9.34 -30.51
CA GLU A 782 10.15 -9.71 -30.51
C GLU A 782 9.82 -10.85 -31.51
N THR A 783 10.74 -11.79 -31.75
CA THR A 783 10.60 -12.81 -32.81
C THR A 783 10.65 -14.25 -32.32
N LEU A 784 11.61 -14.60 -31.46
CA LEU A 784 11.78 -15.96 -30.95
C LEU A 784 11.99 -15.94 -29.43
N PHE A 785 11.75 -17.07 -28.78
CA PHE A 785 12.32 -17.34 -27.47
C PHE A 785 12.77 -18.80 -27.36
N VAL A 786 13.74 -19.05 -26.47
CA VAL A 786 14.30 -20.35 -26.17
C VAL A 786 13.90 -20.74 -24.75
N LYS A 787 13.24 -21.90 -24.59
CA LYS A 787 12.91 -22.55 -23.32
C LYS A 787 13.93 -23.67 -23.06
N GLY A 788 14.82 -23.47 -22.09
CA GLY A 788 15.77 -24.47 -21.61
C GLY A 788 15.18 -25.26 -20.44
N TYR A 789 15.09 -26.58 -20.59
CA TYR A 789 14.57 -27.48 -19.56
C TYR A 789 15.67 -27.80 -18.56
N ARG A 790 15.47 -27.50 -17.27
CA ARG A 790 16.50 -27.72 -16.25
C ARG A 790 16.45 -29.10 -15.66
N ARG A 791 15.30 -29.56 -15.15
CA ARG A 791 15.13 -30.94 -14.68
C ARG A 791 14.78 -31.83 -15.87
N LEU A 792 15.65 -32.79 -16.19
CA LEU A 792 15.50 -33.66 -17.34
C LEU A 792 14.67 -34.91 -17.02
N ARG A 793 13.93 -35.40 -18.01
CA ARG A 793 13.21 -36.68 -17.99
C ARG A 793 13.39 -37.36 -19.35
N THR A 794 13.69 -38.65 -19.35
CA THR A 794 13.80 -39.46 -20.57
C THR A 794 12.42 -39.66 -21.21
N GLY A 795 12.38 -39.61 -22.55
CA GLY A 795 11.18 -39.87 -23.36
C GLY A 795 10.78 -38.68 -24.23
N VAL A 796 9.69 -38.87 -24.97
CA VAL A 796 9.11 -37.81 -25.81
C VAL A 796 8.51 -36.73 -24.91
N ASN A 797 9.06 -35.51 -24.96
CA ASN A 797 8.56 -34.37 -24.21
C ASN A 797 7.14 -33.98 -24.73
N PRO A 798 6.11 -33.95 -23.86
CA PRO A 798 4.74 -33.65 -24.28
C PRO A 798 4.54 -32.26 -24.90
N GLU A 799 5.25 -31.23 -24.43
CA GLU A 799 5.11 -29.86 -24.93
C GLU A 799 5.69 -29.74 -26.35
N TYR A 800 6.87 -30.34 -26.59
CA TYR A 800 7.43 -30.37 -27.95
C TYR A 800 6.55 -31.18 -28.91
N GLU A 801 6.07 -32.35 -28.49
CA GLU A 801 5.19 -33.20 -29.29
C GLU A 801 3.87 -32.47 -29.65
N MET A 802 3.21 -31.88 -28.65
CA MET A 802 1.95 -31.13 -28.83
C MET A 802 2.16 -29.86 -29.66
N GLY A 803 3.15 -29.04 -29.29
CA GLY A 803 3.44 -27.79 -29.99
C GLY A 803 3.81 -28.01 -31.45
N ARG A 804 4.57 -29.07 -31.76
CA ARG A 804 4.87 -29.47 -33.13
C ARG A 804 3.61 -29.91 -33.89
N PHE A 805 2.74 -30.74 -33.30
CA PHE A 805 1.48 -31.15 -33.93
C PHE A 805 0.57 -29.95 -34.24
N LEU A 806 0.40 -29.05 -33.27
CA LEU A 806 -0.40 -27.83 -33.44
C LEU A 806 0.20 -26.86 -34.47
N THR A 807 1.53 -26.81 -34.59
CA THR A 807 2.24 -25.97 -35.59
C THR A 807 2.17 -26.56 -37.00
N GLU A 808 2.57 -27.83 -37.18
CA GLU A 808 2.79 -28.43 -38.51
C GLU A 808 1.54 -29.08 -39.09
N VAL A 809 0.76 -29.78 -38.25
CA VAL A 809 -0.32 -30.68 -38.68
C VAL A 809 -1.67 -29.99 -38.58
N ALA A 810 -2.09 -29.60 -37.37
CA ALA A 810 -3.39 -28.99 -37.15
C ALA A 810 -3.43 -27.48 -37.47
N LYS A 811 -2.25 -26.84 -37.56
CA LYS A 811 -2.05 -25.41 -37.91
C LYS A 811 -2.93 -24.47 -37.10
N PHE A 812 -2.99 -24.69 -35.79
CA PHE A 812 -3.84 -23.93 -34.88
C PHE A 812 -3.25 -22.53 -34.62
N PRO A 813 -3.93 -21.43 -35.01
CA PRO A 813 -3.31 -20.10 -34.99
C PRO A 813 -3.22 -19.45 -33.60
N HIS A 814 -3.81 -20.06 -32.57
CA HIS A 814 -3.85 -19.54 -31.20
C HIS A 814 -3.03 -20.39 -30.21
N CYS A 815 -2.00 -21.08 -30.68
CA CYS A 815 -0.89 -21.57 -29.86
C CYS A 815 0.42 -20.90 -30.28
N VAL A 816 1.45 -20.99 -29.44
CA VAL A 816 2.82 -20.55 -29.79
C VAL A 816 3.47 -21.53 -30.77
N PRO A 817 3.83 -21.11 -32.01
CA PRO A 817 4.50 -21.97 -32.97
C PRO A 817 5.89 -22.43 -32.49
N VAL A 818 6.20 -23.70 -32.72
CA VAL A 818 7.52 -24.30 -32.41
C VAL A 818 8.43 -24.21 -33.62
N ALA A 819 9.61 -23.61 -33.45
CA ALA A 819 10.64 -23.52 -34.48
C ALA A 819 11.60 -24.73 -34.47
N GLY A 820 11.86 -25.32 -33.31
CA GLY A 820 12.68 -26.54 -33.23
C GLY A 820 13.09 -26.91 -31.81
N VAL A 821 13.89 -27.96 -31.71
CA VAL A 821 14.26 -28.61 -30.44
C VAL A 821 15.75 -28.96 -30.40
N VAL A 822 16.29 -29.04 -29.19
CA VAL A 822 17.62 -29.58 -28.88
C VAL A 822 17.43 -30.82 -28.02
N GLU A 823 17.90 -31.97 -28.48
CA GLU A 823 17.68 -33.27 -27.85
C GLU A 823 19.02 -33.96 -27.58
N HIS A 824 19.16 -34.56 -26.40
CA HIS A 824 20.21 -35.54 -26.12
C HIS A 824 19.72 -36.94 -26.50
N VAL A 825 20.61 -37.73 -27.10
CA VAL A 825 20.40 -39.13 -27.45
C VAL A 825 21.50 -39.95 -26.80
N GLY A 826 21.16 -40.68 -25.73
CA GLY A 826 22.11 -41.52 -24.99
C GLY A 826 22.49 -42.82 -25.72
N ARG A 827 23.50 -43.55 -25.20
CA ARG A 827 23.99 -44.82 -25.77
C ARG A 827 22.90 -45.85 -26.08
N ASN A 828 21.81 -45.85 -25.30
CA ASN A 828 20.69 -46.79 -25.44
C ASN A 828 19.66 -46.37 -26.53
N GLY A 829 19.85 -45.22 -27.18
CA GLY A 829 18.85 -44.62 -28.08
C GLY A 829 17.76 -43.81 -27.35
N GLU A 830 17.83 -43.73 -26.02
CA GLU A 830 16.98 -42.89 -25.17
C GLU A 830 17.12 -41.41 -25.54
N VAL A 831 15.98 -40.76 -25.83
CA VAL A 831 15.90 -39.33 -26.20
C VAL A 831 15.47 -38.51 -24.99
N THR A 832 16.10 -37.35 -24.79
CA THR A 832 15.80 -36.39 -23.72
C THR A 832 15.86 -34.96 -24.27
N THR A 833 14.77 -34.21 -24.17
CA THR A 833 14.75 -32.80 -24.61
C THR A 833 15.53 -31.90 -23.65
N LEU A 834 16.48 -31.10 -24.16
CA LEU A 834 17.30 -30.16 -23.40
C LEU A 834 16.81 -28.71 -23.53
N ALA A 835 16.39 -28.30 -24.73
CA ALA A 835 15.85 -26.97 -25.00
C ALA A 835 14.90 -26.98 -26.20
N MET A 836 14.06 -25.96 -26.31
CA MET A 836 13.13 -25.75 -27.41
C MET A 836 13.14 -24.28 -27.84
N ALA A 837 13.00 -24.02 -29.14
CA ALA A 837 12.85 -22.69 -29.71
C ALA A 837 11.42 -22.50 -30.23
N GLN A 838 10.80 -21.38 -29.87
CA GLN A 838 9.41 -21.02 -30.14
C GLN A 838 9.30 -19.58 -30.64
N SER A 839 8.19 -19.23 -31.30
CA SER A 839 7.88 -17.84 -31.65
C SER A 839 7.69 -17.00 -30.39
N TYR A 840 8.22 -15.79 -30.37
CA TYR A 840 7.78 -14.78 -29.41
C TYR A 840 6.36 -14.32 -29.76
N VAL A 841 5.57 -14.01 -28.72
CA VAL A 841 4.21 -13.46 -28.84
C VAL A 841 4.15 -12.23 -27.95
N SER A 842 4.09 -11.05 -28.55
CA SER A 842 3.93 -9.79 -27.81
C SER A 842 2.53 -9.74 -27.18
N ASN A 843 2.47 -9.62 -25.86
CA ASN A 843 1.28 -9.87 -25.04
C ASN A 843 1.19 -8.89 -23.85
N GLN A 844 0.01 -8.77 -23.25
CA GLN A 844 -0.28 -7.91 -22.10
C GLN A 844 -0.07 -8.59 -20.74
N GLY A 845 0.47 -9.81 -20.72
CA GLY A 845 0.58 -10.67 -19.53
C GLY A 845 -0.26 -11.95 -19.65
N ASP A 846 -0.16 -12.80 -18.63
CA ASP A 846 -0.99 -13.99 -18.49
C ASP A 846 -2.42 -13.64 -18.00
N GLY A 847 -3.37 -14.51 -18.32
CA GLY A 847 -4.78 -14.34 -17.95
C GLY A 847 -5.01 -14.35 -16.44
N TRP A 848 -4.14 -14.98 -15.66
CA TRP A 848 -4.23 -15.02 -14.20
C TRP A 848 -3.97 -13.65 -13.58
N SER A 849 -2.86 -13.03 -13.95
CA SER A 849 -2.46 -11.69 -13.49
C SER A 849 -3.46 -10.63 -13.93
N TYR A 850 -3.90 -10.67 -15.19
CA TYR A 850 -4.93 -9.77 -15.71
C TYR A 850 -6.27 -9.89 -14.96
N THR A 851 -6.68 -11.12 -14.63
CA THR A 851 -7.93 -11.37 -13.87
C THR A 851 -7.83 -10.90 -12.43
N LEU A 852 -6.69 -11.12 -11.77
CA LEU A 852 -6.45 -10.63 -10.41
C LEU A 852 -6.49 -9.10 -10.36
N ASP A 853 -5.71 -8.42 -11.20
CA ASP A 853 -5.64 -6.96 -11.26
C ASP A 853 -6.98 -6.32 -11.67
N TYR A 854 -7.83 -7.06 -12.39
CA TYR A 854 -9.21 -6.67 -12.67
C TYR A 854 -10.12 -6.79 -11.43
N LEU A 855 -10.09 -7.93 -10.75
CA LEU A 855 -10.90 -8.18 -9.56
C LEU A 855 -10.53 -7.27 -8.38
N GLU A 856 -9.24 -7.04 -8.16
CA GLU A 856 -8.74 -6.15 -7.11
C GLU A 856 -9.27 -4.72 -7.28
N ARG A 857 -9.22 -4.18 -8.50
CA ARG A 857 -9.82 -2.86 -8.81
C ARG A 857 -11.33 -2.86 -8.61
N HIS A 858 -12.03 -3.88 -9.11
CA HIS A 858 -13.48 -3.97 -8.98
C HIS A 858 -13.96 -4.03 -7.52
N PHE A 859 -13.27 -4.82 -6.68
CA PHE A 859 -13.58 -4.93 -5.25
C PHE A 859 -13.22 -3.64 -4.48
N GLU A 860 -12.10 -2.98 -4.79
CA GLU A 860 -11.75 -1.70 -4.13
C GLU A 860 -12.68 -0.55 -4.57
N GLU A 861 -13.12 -0.53 -5.83
CA GLU A 861 -14.19 0.37 -6.34
C GLU A 861 -15.52 0.11 -5.61
N GLN A 862 -15.85 -1.14 -5.27
CA GLN A 862 -17.04 -1.46 -4.48
C GLN A 862 -16.95 -1.02 -3.02
N ARG A 863 -15.78 -1.13 -2.37
CA ARG A 863 -15.59 -0.64 -1.00
C ARG A 863 -15.64 0.89 -0.89
N THR A 864 -15.35 1.60 -1.98
CA THR A 864 -15.27 3.07 -2.00
C THR A 864 -16.47 3.77 -2.64
N SER A 865 -17.33 3.04 -3.36
CA SER A 865 -18.51 3.60 -4.04
C SER A 865 -19.77 3.61 -3.16
N VAL A 866 -20.36 4.79 -2.98
CA VAL A 866 -21.69 4.98 -2.35
C VAL A 866 -22.84 4.62 -3.32
N LYS A 867 -22.54 4.30 -4.59
CA LYS A 867 -23.53 3.94 -5.62
C LYS A 867 -23.45 2.46 -5.99
N ALA A 868 -24.63 1.86 -6.19
CA ALA A 868 -24.75 0.60 -6.90
C ALA A 868 -24.14 0.72 -8.31
N LEU A 869 -23.30 -0.25 -8.69
CA LEU A 869 -22.66 -0.28 -10.00
C LEU A 869 -23.67 -0.54 -11.14
N PRO A 870 -23.30 -0.24 -12.40
CA PRO A 870 -24.11 -0.60 -13.56
C PRO A 870 -24.43 -2.10 -13.60
N LYS A 871 -25.58 -2.49 -14.16
CA LYS A 871 -25.97 -3.92 -14.27
C LYS A 871 -25.03 -4.79 -15.13
N ASP A 872 -24.12 -4.17 -15.88
CA ASP A 872 -23.15 -4.83 -16.74
C ASP A 872 -21.72 -4.35 -16.44
N VAL A 873 -21.30 -4.44 -15.17
CA VAL A 873 -19.92 -4.09 -14.75
C VAL A 873 -18.87 -4.94 -15.48
N HIS A 874 -19.22 -6.20 -15.73
CA HIS A 874 -18.27 -7.20 -16.19
C HIS A 874 -18.24 -7.37 -17.72
N GLY A 875 -19.12 -6.74 -18.50
CA GLY A 875 -19.30 -7.02 -19.93
C GLY A 875 -18.02 -7.07 -20.77
N ALA A 876 -17.09 -6.12 -20.57
CA ALA A 876 -15.80 -6.12 -21.27
C ALA A 876 -14.90 -7.30 -20.89
N TYR A 877 -14.91 -7.71 -19.61
CA TYR A 877 -14.17 -8.87 -19.11
C TYR A 877 -14.84 -10.19 -19.53
N LEU A 878 -16.17 -10.27 -19.46
CA LEU A 878 -16.93 -11.45 -19.89
C LEU A 878 -16.78 -11.72 -21.39
N ALA A 879 -16.73 -10.69 -22.23
CA ALA A 879 -16.44 -10.85 -23.66
C ALA A 879 -15.03 -11.43 -23.94
N LEU A 880 -14.04 -11.12 -23.10
CA LEU A 880 -12.72 -11.78 -23.15
C LEU A 880 -12.83 -13.25 -22.70
N VAL A 881 -13.53 -13.54 -21.59
CA VAL A 881 -13.71 -14.91 -21.09
C VAL A 881 -14.50 -15.79 -22.07
N GLU A 882 -15.49 -15.24 -22.76
CA GLU A 882 -16.21 -15.91 -23.84
C GLU A 882 -15.27 -16.20 -25.02
N THR A 883 -14.42 -15.24 -25.41
CA THR A 883 -13.39 -15.45 -26.43
C THR A 883 -12.42 -16.56 -26.03
N LEU A 884 -11.97 -16.61 -24.77
CA LEU A 884 -11.17 -17.70 -24.21
C LEU A 884 -11.89 -19.06 -24.30
N GLY A 885 -13.21 -19.10 -24.06
CA GLY A 885 -14.05 -20.27 -24.32
C GLY A 885 -14.00 -20.74 -25.78
N ARG A 886 -14.19 -19.82 -26.73
CA ARG A 886 -14.08 -20.11 -28.18
C ARG A 886 -12.70 -20.63 -28.56
N ARG A 887 -11.61 -20.05 -28.01
CA ARG A 887 -10.22 -20.52 -28.27
C ARG A 887 -9.96 -21.92 -27.72
N THR A 888 -10.49 -22.24 -26.54
CA THR A 888 -10.39 -23.58 -25.96
C THR A 888 -11.12 -24.62 -26.82
N ALA A 889 -12.33 -24.29 -27.31
CA ALA A 889 -13.06 -25.14 -28.24
C ALA A 889 -12.30 -25.36 -29.56
N GLN A 890 -11.69 -24.31 -30.13
CA GLN A 890 -10.88 -24.42 -31.35
C GLN A 890 -9.63 -25.29 -31.16
N LEU A 891 -8.97 -25.22 -30.00
CA LEU A 891 -7.86 -26.12 -29.65
C LEU A 891 -8.33 -27.59 -29.66
N HIS A 892 -9.47 -27.90 -29.03
CA HIS A 892 -9.98 -29.28 -28.97
C HIS A 892 -10.43 -29.80 -30.35
N LEU A 893 -10.98 -28.94 -31.22
CA LEU A 893 -11.29 -29.30 -32.60
C LEU A 893 -10.01 -29.55 -33.43
N ALA A 894 -8.97 -28.75 -33.23
CA ALA A 894 -7.66 -28.97 -33.84
C ALA A 894 -7.04 -30.32 -33.42
N LEU A 895 -7.13 -30.66 -32.13
CA LEU A 895 -6.67 -31.95 -31.58
C LEU A 895 -7.59 -33.15 -31.92
N ALA A 896 -8.80 -32.89 -32.40
CA ALA A 896 -9.71 -33.91 -32.94
C ALA A 896 -9.55 -34.14 -34.45
N THR A 897 -8.61 -33.47 -35.12
CA THR A 897 -8.37 -33.62 -36.56
C THR A 897 -7.61 -34.93 -36.85
N PRO A 898 -8.14 -35.86 -37.69
CA PRO A 898 -7.42 -37.05 -38.09
C PRO A 898 -6.14 -36.71 -38.86
N SER A 899 -5.04 -37.32 -38.47
CA SER A 899 -3.67 -37.02 -38.88
C SER A 899 -2.91 -38.22 -39.45
N GLY A 900 -3.33 -39.43 -39.10
CA GLY A 900 -2.60 -40.67 -39.38
C GLY A 900 -1.54 -41.03 -38.32
N ASP A 901 -1.33 -40.16 -37.33
CA ASP A 901 -0.52 -40.48 -36.14
C ASP A 901 -1.41 -41.11 -35.06
N ALA A 902 -1.14 -42.38 -34.74
CA ALA A 902 -1.86 -43.11 -33.70
C ALA A 902 -1.77 -42.46 -32.30
N ALA A 903 -0.79 -41.58 -32.03
CA ALA A 903 -0.71 -40.81 -30.79
C ALA A 903 -1.71 -39.65 -30.71
N PHE A 904 -2.15 -39.10 -31.86
CA PHE A 904 -3.06 -37.95 -31.94
C PHE A 904 -4.47 -38.31 -32.42
N ASP A 905 -4.61 -39.25 -33.36
CA ASP A 905 -5.87 -39.56 -34.04
C ASP A 905 -7.02 -39.80 -33.05
N PRO A 906 -8.18 -39.12 -33.19
CA PRO A 906 -9.26 -39.23 -32.23
C PRO A 906 -9.81 -40.67 -32.17
N ALA A 907 -10.16 -41.13 -30.97
CA ALA A 907 -10.85 -42.39 -30.78
C ALA A 907 -12.20 -42.16 -30.07
N PRO A 908 -13.23 -42.98 -30.28
CA PRO A 908 -14.47 -42.88 -29.51
C PRO A 908 -14.20 -43.16 -28.02
N ILE A 909 -14.88 -42.42 -27.14
CA ILE A 909 -14.95 -42.74 -25.71
C ILE A 909 -15.78 -44.02 -25.56
N THR A 910 -15.24 -45.02 -24.87
CA THR A 910 -15.93 -46.30 -24.61
C THR A 910 -16.45 -46.37 -23.17
N ALA A 911 -17.38 -47.29 -22.89
CA ALA A 911 -17.83 -47.56 -21.52
C ALA A 911 -16.72 -48.12 -20.61
N ALA A 912 -15.66 -48.69 -21.19
CA ALA A 912 -14.47 -49.11 -20.45
C ALA A 912 -13.64 -47.89 -20.01
N ASP A 913 -13.47 -46.89 -20.89
CA ASP A 913 -12.76 -45.64 -20.56
C ASP A 913 -13.45 -44.89 -19.41
N THR A 914 -14.78 -44.69 -19.49
CA THR A 914 -15.53 -44.00 -18.42
C THR A 914 -15.53 -44.77 -17.09
N THR A 915 -15.50 -46.10 -17.14
CA THR A 915 -15.38 -46.93 -15.94
C THR A 915 -13.98 -46.84 -15.33
N ALA A 916 -12.92 -46.84 -16.14
CA ALA A 916 -11.55 -46.69 -15.69
C ALA A 916 -11.30 -45.31 -15.05
N TRP A 917 -11.74 -44.22 -15.69
CA TRP A 917 -11.63 -42.87 -15.14
C TRP A 917 -12.35 -42.75 -13.79
N ARG A 918 -13.58 -43.25 -13.67
CA ARG A 918 -14.31 -43.27 -12.40
C ARG A 918 -13.59 -44.07 -11.32
N GLN A 919 -13.06 -45.25 -11.64
CA GLN A 919 -12.30 -46.07 -10.67
C GLN A 919 -11.01 -45.37 -10.21
N GLN A 920 -10.29 -44.71 -11.11
CA GLN A 920 -9.14 -43.87 -10.77
C GLN A 920 -9.55 -42.72 -9.84
N ILE A 921 -10.60 -41.96 -10.19
CA ILE A 921 -11.06 -40.81 -9.41
C ILE A 921 -11.56 -41.24 -8.02
N LEU A 922 -12.19 -42.41 -7.88
CA LEU A 922 -12.56 -42.98 -6.57
C LEU A 922 -11.32 -43.28 -5.71
N ALA A 923 -10.28 -43.88 -6.28
CA ALA A 923 -9.04 -44.19 -5.58
C ALA A 923 -8.27 -42.91 -5.18
N GLU A 924 -8.21 -41.91 -6.07
CA GLU A 924 -7.61 -40.60 -5.80
C GLU A 924 -8.42 -39.82 -4.75
N ALA A 925 -9.75 -39.90 -4.78
CA ALA A 925 -10.63 -39.29 -3.79
C ALA A 925 -10.42 -39.88 -2.39
N ALA A 926 -10.41 -41.21 -2.28
CA ALA A 926 -10.14 -41.90 -1.03
C ALA A 926 -8.76 -41.50 -0.45
N THR A 927 -7.71 -41.59 -1.28
CA THR A 927 -6.34 -41.20 -0.89
C THR A 927 -6.26 -39.74 -0.44
N THR A 928 -6.90 -38.82 -1.15
CA THR A 928 -6.88 -37.39 -0.85
C THR A 928 -7.63 -37.07 0.46
N LEU A 929 -8.75 -37.74 0.72
CA LEU A 929 -9.50 -37.57 1.96
C LEU A 929 -8.76 -38.19 3.16
N ASP A 930 -8.05 -39.31 2.98
CA ASP A 930 -7.17 -39.88 4.00
C ASP A 930 -5.99 -38.92 4.33
N MET A 931 -5.41 -38.29 3.31
CA MET A 931 -4.40 -37.23 3.49
C MET A 931 -4.95 -36.01 4.22
N LEU A 932 -6.17 -35.57 3.89
CA LEU A 932 -6.84 -34.45 4.58
C LEU A 932 -7.11 -34.77 6.05
N GLU A 933 -7.56 -35.99 6.37
CA GLU A 933 -7.80 -36.44 7.73
C GLU A 933 -6.50 -36.49 8.56
N ALA A 934 -5.40 -37.00 7.97
CA ALA A 934 -4.09 -37.00 8.59
C ALA A 934 -3.49 -35.60 8.79
N ALA A 935 -3.73 -34.66 7.86
CA ALA A 935 -3.24 -33.28 7.91
C ALA A 935 -4.08 -32.35 8.80
N LEU A 936 -5.32 -32.73 9.15
CA LEU A 936 -6.27 -31.90 9.90
C LEU A 936 -5.70 -31.24 11.19
N PRO A 937 -4.82 -31.86 11.99
CA PRO A 937 -4.23 -31.21 13.17
C PRO A 937 -3.24 -30.08 12.83
N GLN A 938 -2.68 -30.08 11.62
CA GLN A 938 -1.62 -29.16 11.17
C GLN A 938 -2.18 -27.98 10.35
N LEU A 939 -3.47 -28.00 10.00
CA LEU A 939 -4.10 -26.96 9.19
C LEU A 939 -4.37 -25.67 10.00
N PRO A 940 -4.31 -24.48 9.35
CA PRO A 940 -4.73 -23.21 9.95
C PRO A 940 -6.15 -23.25 10.52
N GLU A 941 -6.43 -22.46 11.55
CA GLU A 941 -7.74 -22.44 12.24
C GLU A 941 -8.91 -22.16 11.30
N HIS A 942 -8.75 -21.19 10.39
CA HIS A 942 -9.76 -20.81 9.39
C HIS A 942 -10.02 -21.90 8.31
N ALA A 943 -9.15 -22.90 8.19
CA ALA A 943 -9.28 -24.02 7.25
C ALA A 943 -9.76 -25.32 7.94
N ARG A 944 -9.55 -25.45 9.25
CA ARG A 944 -9.98 -26.62 10.05
C ARG A 944 -11.51 -26.79 10.12
N ALA A 945 -12.29 -25.72 9.93
CA ALA A 945 -13.75 -25.81 9.82
C ALA A 945 -14.17 -26.48 8.50
N ASP A 946 -13.83 -25.86 7.37
CA ASP A 946 -14.13 -26.33 6.01
C ASP A 946 -13.61 -27.76 5.78
N ALA A 947 -12.43 -28.10 6.32
CA ALA A 947 -11.86 -29.44 6.25
C ALA A 947 -12.74 -30.50 6.95
N ARG A 948 -13.33 -30.18 8.12
CA ARG A 948 -14.27 -31.07 8.80
C ARG A 948 -15.56 -31.24 8.03
N GLU A 949 -16.07 -30.19 7.39
CA GLU A 949 -17.28 -30.29 6.55
C GLU A 949 -17.04 -31.20 5.33
N VAL A 950 -15.90 -31.06 4.65
CA VAL A 950 -15.54 -31.94 3.52
C VAL A 950 -15.36 -33.39 3.96
N LEU A 951 -14.73 -33.64 5.12
CA LEU A 951 -14.60 -34.99 5.68
C LEU A 951 -15.96 -35.62 6.05
N GLN A 952 -16.92 -34.83 6.57
CA GLN A 952 -18.30 -35.30 6.79
C GLN A 952 -19.01 -35.64 5.47
N LEU A 953 -18.67 -34.98 4.37
CA LEU A 953 -19.19 -35.27 3.03
C LEU A 953 -18.46 -36.43 2.32
N ARG A 954 -17.54 -37.17 2.97
CA ARG A 954 -16.79 -38.29 2.36
C ARG A 954 -17.69 -39.30 1.64
N LEU A 955 -18.77 -39.77 2.27
CA LEU A 955 -19.71 -40.71 1.64
C LEU A 955 -20.48 -40.06 0.47
N PRO A 956 -21.11 -38.87 0.63
CA PRO A 956 -21.67 -38.11 -0.50
C PRO A 956 -20.73 -37.90 -1.69
N ILE A 957 -19.45 -37.55 -1.45
CA ILE A 957 -18.44 -37.33 -2.50
C ILE A 957 -18.19 -38.62 -3.29
N LEU A 958 -17.90 -39.72 -2.59
CA LEU A 958 -17.67 -41.03 -3.23
C LEU A 958 -18.93 -41.52 -3.97
N GLN A 959 -20.12 -41.33 -3.38
CA GLN A 959 -21.39 -41.69 -4.03
C GLN A 959 -21.67 -40.82 -5.27
N ARG A 960 -21.30 -39.53 -5.28
CA ARG A 960 -21.46 -38.66 -6.46
C ARG A 960 -20.53 -39.11 -7.60
N ILE A 961 -19.29 -39.48 -7.29
CA ILE A 961 -18.37 -40.07 -8.28
C ILE A 961 -18.91 -41.40 -8.83
N GLU A 962 -19.46 -42.26 -7.98
CA GLU A 962 -20.04 -43.55 -8.40
C GLU A 962 -21.26 -43.37 -9.33
N THR A 963 -22.13 -42.42 -8.99
CA THR A 963 -23.42 -42.14 -9.66
C THR A 963 -23.31 -41.22 -10.87
N GLN A 964 -22.22 -40.46 -11.05
CA GLN A 964 -21.95 -39.69 -12.27
C GLN A 964 -21.62 -40.63 -13.45
N SER A 965 -22.68 -41.06 -14.14
CA SER A 965 -22.58 -41.84 -15.38
C SER A 965 -22.82 -40.95 -16.60
N GLY A 966 -21.75 -40.54 -17.28
CA GLY A 966 -21.85 -40.05 -18.66
C GLY A 966 -22.10 -41.21 -19.62
N ALA A 967 -22.93 -40.99 -20.66
CA ALA A 967 -22.98 -41.91 -21.79
C ALA A 967 -21.60 -41.90 -22.51
N PRO A 968 -21.15 -43.04 -23.07
CA PRO A 968 -19.90 -43.11 -23.83
C PRO A 968 -20.08 -42.47 -25.22
N ARG A 969 -20.16 -41.14 -25.23
CA ARG A 969 -20.34 -40.29 -26.41
C ARG A 969 -19.36 -39.12 -26.33
N GLY A 970 -18.78 -38.78 -27.46
CA GLY A 970 -17.60 -37.92 -27.53
C GLY A 970 -16.36 -38.68 -27.98
N LEU A 971 -15.27 -37.94 -28.16
CA LEU A 971 -13.97 -38.46 -28.59
C LEU A 971 -12.94 -38.29 -27.47
N LYS A 972 -12.03 -39.25 -27.34
CA LYS A 972 -10.78 -39.10 -26.59
C LYS A 972 -9.70 -38.63 -27.56
N THR A 973 -9.14 -37.47 -27.26
CA THR A 973 -8.11 -36.77 -28.06
C THR A 973 -6.88 -36.56 -27.19
N ARG A 974 -5.81 -36.00 -27.76
CA ARG A 974 -4.84 -35.26 -26.95
C ARG A 974 -5.50 -33.99 -26.40
N PHE A 975 -4.97 -33.49 -25.30
CA PHE A 975 -5.51 -32.37 -24.52
C PHE A 975 -4.35 -31.69 -23.75
N HIS A 976 -4.56 -30.50 -23.18
CA HIS A 976 -3.53 -29.67 -22.57
C HIS A 976 -2.98 -30.25 -21.26
N GLY A 977 -3.84 -30.80 -20.40
CA GLY A 977 -3.43 -31.56 -19.22
C GLY A 977 -3.28 -30.75 -17.93
N ASP A 978 -2.91 -29.48 -18.02
CA ASP A 978 -2.91 -28.53 -16.88
C ASP A 978 -3.40 -27.13 -17.31
N TYR A 979 -4.64 -27.06 -17.81
CA TYR A 979 -5.19 -25.84 -18.38
C TYR A 979 -5.84 -24.94 -17.31
N HIS A 980 -5.31 -23.72 -17.16
CA HIS A 980 -5.79 -22.69 -16.21
C HIS A 980 -5.39 -21.29 -16.68
N LEU A 981 -5.86 -20.23 -16.02
CA LEU A 981 -5.67 -18.82 -16.46
C LEU A 981 -4.22 -18.40 -16.66
N ALA A 982 -3.25 -18.96 -15.91
CA ALA A 982 -1.84 -18.66 -16.12
C ALA A 982 -1.20 -19.33 -17.36
N GLN A 983 -1.91 -20.25 -18.05
CA GLN A 983 -1.45 -20.89 -19.31
C GLN A 983 -2.07 -20.25 -20.57
N VAL A 984 -2.65 -19.07 -20.43
CA VAL A 984 -3.11 -18.27 -21.57
C VAL A 984 -2.55 -16.86 -21.50
N LEU A 985 -2.00 -16.39 -22.62
CA LEU A 985 -1.48 -15.04 -22.79
C LEU A 985 -2.56 -14.16 -23.42
N LEU A 986 -2.81 -12.99 -22.84
CA LEU A 986 -3.69 -11.99 -23.43
C LEU A 986 -2.93 -11.26 -24.53
N VAL A 987 -3.46 -11.30 -25.76
CA VAL A 987 -2.89 -10.67 -26.96
C VAL A 987 -3.92 -9.73 -27.57
N LYS A 988 -3.83 -8.45 -27.22
CA LYS A 988 -4.82 -7.40 -27.52
C LYS A 988 -6.16 -7.73 -26.87
N ASN A 989 -7.12 -8.24 -27.64
CA ASN A 989 -8.47 -8.62 -27.19
C ASN A 989 -8.74 -10.12 -27.45
N ASP A 990 -7.68 -10.94 -27.47
CA ASP A 990 -7.72 -12.36 -27.83
C ASP A 990 -6.71 -13.15 -26.97
N PHE A 991 -6.76 -14.47 -27.01
CA PHE A 991 -5.89 -15.36 -26.22
C PHE A 991 -5.01 -16.26 -27.10
N VAL A 992 -3.79 -16.52 -26.60
CA VAL A 992 -2.89 -17.56 -27.11
C VAL A 992 -2.59 -18.55 -25.99
N ILE A 993 -2.69 -19.85 -26.28
CA ILE A 993 -2.51 -20.95 -25.33
C ILE A 993 -1.04 -21.42 -25.33
N THR A 994 -0.49 -21.66 -24.14
CA THR A 994 0.95 -21.94 -23.90
C THR A 994 1.16 -23.07 -22.89
N ASP A 995 2.38 -23.63 -22.83
CA ASP A 995 2.82 -24.57 -21.79
C ASP A 995 2.08 -25.93 -21.77
N PHE A 996 2.07 -26.60 -22.92
CA PHE A 996 1.51 -27.95 -23.11
C PHE A 996 2.31 -29.08 -22.42
N GLU A 997 3.03 -28.79 -21.33
CA GLU A 997 3.78 -29.79 -20.55
C GLU A 997 2.86 -30.75 -19.78
N GLY A 998 1.66 -30.29 -19.38
CA GLY A 998 0.72 -31.02 -18.51
C GLY A 998 1.17 -31.16 -17.05
N GLU A 999 0.29 -31.68 -16.19
CA GLU A 999 0.47 -31.68 -14.71
C GLU A 999 1.85 -32.21 -14.26
N PRO A 1000 2.70 -31.38 -13.60
CA PRO A 1000 4.09 -31.73 -13.26
C PRO A 1000 4.26 -33.04 -12.46
N GLY A 1001 3.27 -33.39 -11.64
CA GLY A 1001 3.24 -34.62 -10.84
C GLY A 1001 3.06 -35.92 -11.64
N ARG A 1002 2.56 -35.86 -12.87
CA ARG A 1002 2.35 -37.04 -13.73
C ARG A 1002 3.60 -37.42 -14.53
N SER A 1003 3.70 -38.68 -14.93
CA SER A 1003 4.71 -39.21 -15.87
C SER A 1003 4.46 -38.74 -17.30
N PHE A 1004 5.46 -38.83 -18.19
CA PHE A 1004 5.27 -38.50 -19.60
C PHE A 1004 4.29 -39.44 -20.32
N GLU A 1005 4.14 -40.69 -19.88
CA GLU A 1005 3.17 -41.61 -20.46
C GLU A 1005 1.72 -41.18 -20.14
N GLU A 1006 1.45 -40.86 -18.87
CA GLU A 1006 0.13 -40.36 -18.43
C GLU A 1006 -0.23 -39.03 -19.09
N ARG A 1007 0.74 -38.11 -19.25
CA ARG A 1007 0.52 -36.83 -19.97
C ARG A 1007 0.37 -36.98 -21.49
N ARG A 1008 0.78 -38.14 -22.05
CA ARG A 1008 0.59 -38.47 -23.46
C ARG A 1008 -0.67 -39.30 -23.72
N ALA A 1009 -1.36 -39.77 -22.68
CA ALA A 1009 -2.61 -40.49 -22.82
C ALA A 1009 -3.72 -39.62 -23.45
N LYS A 1010 -4.60 -40.26 -24.23
CA LYS A 1010 -5.80 -39.59 -24.76
C LYS A 1010 -6.90 -39.55 -23.72
N HIS A 1011 -7.59 -38.43 -23.60
CA HIS A 1011 -8.64 -38.20 -22.61
C HIS A 1011 -9.81 -37.42 -23.22
N SER A 1012 -10.91 -37.28 -22.48
CA SER A 1012 -11.97 -36.35 -22.85
C SER A 1012 -11.50 -34.89 -22.74
N PRO A 1013 -11.77 -34.02 -23.74
CA PRO A 1013 -11.43 -32.60 -23.72
C PRO A 1013 -12.13 -31.80 -22.60
N LEU A 1014 -13.20 -32.34 -22.02
CA LEU A 1014 -13.90 -31.72 -20.88
C LEU A 1014 -13.01 -31.59 -19.63
N ARG A 1015 -11.86 -32.27 -19.59
CA ARG A 1015 -10.87 -32.16 -18.52
C ARG A 1015 -10.16 -30.79 -18.49
N ASP A 1016 -9.85 -30.22 -19.65
CA ASP A 1016 -9.29 -28.86 -19.72
C ASP A 1016 -10.36 -27.80 -19.42
N VAL A 1017 -11.60 -28.05 -19.87
CA VAL A 1017 -12.78 -27.21 -19.52
C VAL A 1017 -12.94 -27.15 -17.99
N ALA A 1018 -12.89 -28.30 -17.31
CA ALA A 1018 -12.94 -28.37 -15.84
C ALA A 1018 -11.79 -27.60 -15.16
N GLY A 1019 -10.56 -27.68 -15.68
CA GLY A 1019 -9.40 -26.92 -15.19
C GLY A 1019 -9.61 -25.41 -15.26
N MET A 1020 -10.05 -24.89 -16.41
CA MET A 1020 -10.31 -23.45 -16.57
C MET A 1020 -11.48 -22.98 -15.69
N LEU A 1021 -12.55 -23.76 -15.59
CA LEU A 1021 -13.69 -23.47 -14.71
C LEU A 1021 -13.30 -23.38 -13.22
N ARG A 1022 -12.36 -24.23 -12.76
CA ARG A 1022 -11.78 -24.18 -11.40
C ARG A 1022 -10.86 -22.97 -11.22
N SER A 1023 -10.14 -22.57 -12.28
CA SER A 1023 -9.21 -21.44 -12.26
C SER A 1023 -9.89 -20.09 -11.96
N PHE A 1024 -11.17 -19.90 -12.31
CA PHE A 1024 -11.89 -18.67 -11.97
C PHE A 1024 -12.10 -18.55 -10.45
N GLY A 1025 -12.56 -19.60 -9.77
CA GLY A 1025 -12.71 -19.59 -8.31
C GLY A 1025 -11.39 -19.38 -7.55
N TYR A 1026 -10.27 -19.86 -8.10
CA TYR A 1026 -8.93 -19.54 -7.58
C TYR A 1026 -8.58 -18.05 -7.72
N ALA A 1027 -8.92 -17.40 -8.83
CA ALA A 1027 -8.66 -15.98 -9.03
C ALA A 1027 -9.54 -15.10 -8.10
N ALA A 1028 -10.82 -15.46 -7.94
CA ALA A 1028 -11.74 -14.87 -6.97
C ALA A 1028 -11.17 -14.89 -5.55
N ALA A 1029 -10.78 -16.08 -5.06
CA ALA A 1029 -10.21 -16.22 -3.72
C ALA A 1029 -8.84 -15.53 -3.56
N GLY A 1030 -8.01 -15.51 -4.62
CA GLY A 1030 -6.74 -14.80 -4.65
C GLY A 1030 -6.89 -13.29 -4.51
N ALA A 1031 -7.87 -12.70 -5.20
CA ALA A 1031 -8.19 -11.28 -5.09
C ALA A 1031 -8.73 -10.89 -3.70
N ILE A 1032 -9.67 -11.68 -3.13
CA ILE A 1032 -10.14 -11.46 -1.75
C ILE A 1032 -8.96 -11.47 -0.76
N ARG A 1033 -8.07 -12.46 -0.86
CA ARG A 1033 -6.93 -12.62 0.06
C ARG A 1033 -5.98 -11.42 0.07
N LYS A 1034 -5.74 -10.76 -1.08
CA LYS A 1034 -4.91 -9.54 -1.14
C LYS A 1034 -5.56 -8.34 -0.43
N LEU A 1035 -6.88 -8.33 -0.27
CA LEU A 1035 -7.64 -7.23 0.35
C LEU A 1035 -7.92 -7.44 1.85
N ASP A 1036 -7.61 -8.63 2.38
CA ASP A 1036 -7.97 -9.20 3.69
C ASP A 1036 -7.23 -8.58 4.90
N GLY A 1037 -7.04 -7.26 4.88
CA GLY A 1037 -6.43 -6.49 5.98
C GLY A 1037 -7.41 -5.99 7.05
N GLN A 1038 -8.73 -6.12 6.84
CA GLN A 1038 -9.77 -5.70 7.77
C GLN A 1038 -10.96 -6.67 7.71
N ALA A 1039 -11.39 -7.18 8.87
CA ALA A 1039 -12.31 -8.32 8.96
C ALA A 1039 -13.80 -8.00 8.69
N GLU A 1040 -14.17 -6.72 8.63
CA GLU A 1040 -15.58 -6.29 8.66
C GLU A 1040 -16.34 -6.46 7.32
N ASP A 1041 -15.64 -6.40 6.17
CA ASP A 1041 -16.26 -6.44 4.83
C ASP A 1041 -16.29 -7.83 4.17
N ARG A 1042 -15.66 -8.86 4.79
CA ARG A 1042 -15.32 -10.12 4.11
C ARG A 1042 -16.53 -10.82 3.47
N GLY A 1043 -17.67 -10.87 4.16
CA GLY A 1043 -18.87 -11.55 3.66
C GLY A 1043 -19.49 -10.88 2.42
N ALA A 1044 -19.34 -9.56 2.25
CA ALA A 1044 -19.80 -8.85 1.06
C ALA A 1044 -18.90 -9.13 -0.15
N LEU A 1045 -17.58 -9.19 0.08
CA LEU A 1045 -16.60 -9.55 -0.96
C LEU A 1045 -16.78 -11.01 -1.41
N GLU A 1046 -17.02 -11.95 -0.49
CA GLU A 1046 -17.30 -13.36 -0.82
C GLU A 1046 -18.58 -13.50 -1.68
N LEU A 1047 -19.60 -12.66 -1.48
CA LEU A 1047 -20.81 -12.64 -2.32
C LEU A 1047 -20.53 -12.12 -3.74
N LEU A 1048 -19.88 -10.95 -3.86
CA LEU A 1048 -19.52 -10.34 -5.16
C LEU A 1048 -18.63 -11.27 -6.00
N ALA A 1049 -17.67 -11.93 -5.35
CA ALA A 1049 -16.79 -12.89 -5.99
C ALA A 1049 -17.54 -14.11 -6.52
N ALA A 1050 -18.55 -14.61 -5.80
CA ALA A 1050 -19.38 -15.72 -6.26
C ALA A 1050 -20.30 -15.35 -7.45
N GLU A 1051 -20.85 -14.12 -7.45
CA GLU A 1051 -21.62 -13.60 -8.60
C GLU A 1051 -20.74 -13.46 -9.85
N TRP A 1052 -19.53 -12.90 -9.71
CA TRP A 1052 -18.56 -12.82 -10.79
C TRP A 1052 -18.11 -14.21 -11.27
N GLU A 1053 -17.82 -15.16 -10.37
CA GLU A 1053 -17.38 -16.50 -10.76
C GLU A 1053 -18.47 -17.21 -11.58
N ALA A 1054 -19.74 -17.11 -11.16
CA ALA A 1054 -20.87 -17.65 -11.90
C ALA A 1054 -21.00 -17.03 -13.30
N ALA A 1055 -20.84 -15.72 -13.42
CA ALA A 1055 -20.88 -15.02 -14.71
C ALA A 1055 -19.71 -15.41 -15.64
N ALA A 1056 -18.49 -15.46 -15.12
CA ALA A 1056 -17.30 -15.86 -15.87
C ALA A 1056 -17.39 -17.32 -16.36
N ARG A 1057 -17.82 -18.25 -15.48
CA ARG A 1057 -18.06 -19.65 -15.85
C ARG A 1057 -19.13 -19.77 -16.93
N ALA A 1058 -20.21 -19.01 -16.86
CA ALA A 1058 -21.26 -19.01 -17.89
C ALA A 1058 -20.75 -18.47 -19.24
N ALA A 1059 -20.02 -17.35 -19.25
CA ALA A 1059 -19.45 -16.77 -20.47
C ALA A 1059 -18.44 -17.71 -21.16
N PHE A 1060 -17.55 -18.36 -20.40
CA PHE A 1060 -16.59 -19.33 -20.93
C PHE A 1060 -17.30 -20.51 -21.61
N LEU A 1061 -18.33 -21.06 -20.97
CA LEU A 1061 -19.09 -22.20 -21.50
C LEU A 1061 -19.95 -21.83 -22.70
N LEU A 1062 -20.50 -20.61 -22.75
CA LEU A 1062 -21.19 -20.09 -23.93
C LEU A 1062 -20.27 -20.08 -25.15
N GLY A 1063 -19.10 -19.42 -25.05
CA GLY A 1063 -18.14 -19.37 -26.15
C GLY A 1063 -17.60 -20.75 -26.57
N TYR A 1064 -17.48 -21.68 -25.62
CA TYR A 1064 -17.10 -23.06 -25.91
C TYR A 1064 -18.20 -23.80 -26.69
N GLU A 1065 -19.45 -23.76 -26.21
CA GLU A 1065 -20.61 -24.43 -26.83
C GLU A 1065 -20.94 -23.86 -28.21
N GLU A 1066 -20.86 -22.54 -28.41
CA GLU A 1066 -21.05 -21.91 -29.72
C GLU A 1066 -20.06 -22.41 -30.80
N THR A 1067 -18.88 -22.86 -30.38
CA THR A 1067 -17.78 -23.20 -31.28
C THR A 1067 -17.61 -24.70 -31.48
N ALA A 1068 -17.79 -25.51 -30.43
CA ALA A 1068 -17.66 -26.97 -30.48
C ALA A 1068 -19.01 -27.72 -30.36
N GLY A 1069 -20.13 -27.02 -30.16
CA GLY A 1069 -21.47 -27.61 -30.14
C GLY A 1069 -21.79 -28.37 -31.42
N GLY A 1070 -22.33 -29.57 -31.28
CA GLY A 1070 -22.65 -30.45 -32.42
C GLY A 1070 -21.45 -31.07 -33.16
N SER A 1071 -20.20 -30.78 -32.75
CA SER A 1071 -18.99 -31.39 -33.37
C SER A 1071 -18.82 -32.89 -33.09
N GLY A 1072 -19.49 -33.41 -32.06
CA GLY A 1072 -19.39 -34.80 -31.62
C GLY A 1072 -18.14 -35.12 -30.78
N ILE A 1073 -17.32 -34.14 -30.42
CA ILE A 1073 -16.14 -34.37 -29.54
C ILE A 1073 -16.54 -34.53 -28.05
N TYR A 1074 -17.74 -34.07 -27.66
CA TYR A 1074 -18.40 -34.29 -26.36
C TYR A 1074 -19.93 -34.45 -26.55
N ASP A 1075 -20.64 -34.88 -25.51
CA ASP A 1075 -22.11 -35.16 -25.55
C ASP A 1075 -22.97 -34.04 -24.93
N GLY A 1076 -22.46 -33.29 -23.95
CA GLY A 1076 -23.13 -32.12 -23.37
C GLY A 1076 -22.29 -31.37 -22.34
N LEU A 1077 -22.56 -30.07 -22.16
CA LEU A 1077 -21.70 -29.11 -21.45
C LEU A 1077 -22.33 -28.53 -20.16
N ARG A 1078 -23.09 -29.33 -19.41
CA ARG A 1078 -23.75 -28.87 -18.17
C ARG A 1078 -22.77 -28.88 -16.98
N PRO A 1079 -22.53 -27.75 -16.29
CA PRO A 1079 -21.68 -27.69 -15.09
C PRO A 1079 -22.14 -28.67 -14.00
N GLY A 1080 -21.20 -29.27 -13.27
CA GLY A 1080 -21.52 -30.20 -12.16
C GLY A 1080 -22.21 -31.52 -12.56
N GLU A 1081 -22.61 -31.71 -13.83
CA GLU A 1081 -23.26 -32.90 -14.37
C GLU A 1081 -22.33 -33.72 -15.29
N GLY A 1082 -22.68 -35.00 -15.49
CA GLY A 1082 -22.04 -35.88 -16.46
C GLY A 1082 -20.52 -36.01 -16.27
N LEU A 1083 -19.78 -36.03 -17.38
CA LEU A 1083 -18.30 -36.09 -17.36
C LEU A 1083 -17.65 -34.76 -16.93
N LEU A 1084 -18.27 -33.61 -17.20
CA LEU A 1084 -17.71 -32.31 -16.80
C LEU A 1084 -17.66 -32.19 -15.28
N GLY A 1085 -18.77 -32.46 -14.59
CA GLY A 1085 -18.81 -32.46 -13.13
C GLY A 1085 -17.89 -33.49 -12.47
N LEU A 1086 -17.63 -34.62 -13.15
CA LEU A 1086 -16.68 -35.64 -12.68
C LEU A 1086 -15.24 -35.12 -12.73
N PHE A 1087 -14.84 -34.45 -13.82
CA PHE A 1087 -13.50 -33.88 -13.95
C PHE A 1087 -13.30 -32.59 -13.14
N GLU A 1088 -14.35 -31.79 -12.89
CA GLU A 1088 -14.28 -30.68 -11.92
C GLU A 1088 -13.97 -31.18 -10.51
N LEU A 1089 -14.54 -32.33 -10.11
CA LEU A 1089 -14.27 -32.96 -8.82
C LEU A 1089 -12.88 -33.62 -8.77
N GLU A 1090 -12.45 -34.29 -9.85
CA GLU A 1090 -11.06 -34.78 -9.99
C GLU A 1090 -10.04 -33.64 -9.79
N LYS A 1091 -10.22 -32.52 -10.50
CA LYS A 1091 -9.29 -31.38 -10.41
C LYS A 1091 -9.29 -30.77 -9.02
N ALA A 1092 -10.46 -30.61 -8.38
CA ALA A 1092 -10.54 -30.09 -7.01
C ALA A 1092 -9.85 -31.00 -5.96
N LEU A 1093 -9.89 -32.33 -6.16
CA LEU A 1093 -9.17 -33.30 -5.32
C LEU A 1093 -7.66 -33.26 -5.58
N TYR A 1094 -7.23 -33.15 -6.83
CA TYR A 1094 -5.82 -32.94 -7.18
C TYR A 1094 -5.27 -31.64 -6.58
N GLU A 1095 -6.02 -30.54 -6.70
CA GLU A 1095 -5.73 -29.23 -6.11
C GLU A 1095 -5.59 -29.31 -4.58
N LEU A 1096 -6.53 -29.96 -3.89
CA LEU A 1096 -6.46 -30.19 -2.45
C LEU A 1096 -5.16 -30.94 -2.07
N ARG A 1097 -4.86 -32.02 -2.78
CA ARG A 1097 -3.64 -32.83 -2.57
C ARG A 1097 -2.36 -32.04 -2.87
N TYR A 1098 -2.39 -31.14 -3.84
CA TYR A 1098 -1.27 -30.27 -4.17
C TYR A 1098 -1.03 -29.22 -3.07
N GLU A 1099 -2.07 -28.50 -2.64
CA GLU A 1099 -1.91 -27.46 -1.62
C GLU A 1099 -1.58 -28.01 -0.23
N LEU A 1100 -2.11 -29.19 0.14
CA LEU A 1100 -1.71 -29.89 1.38
C LEU A 1100 -0.21 -30.16 1.45
N ASN A 1101 0.44 -30.44 0.32
CA ASN A 1101 1.87 -30.76 0.25
C ASN A 1101 2.77 -29.52 0.04
N ASN A 1102 2.23 -28.41 -0.48
CA ASN A 1102 3.05 -27.27 -0.93
C ASN A 1102 2.71 -25.94 -0.25
N ARG A 1103 1.44 -25.65 0.04
CA ARG A 1103 0.96 -24.38 0.58
C ARG A 1103 -0.29 -24.59 1.47
N PRO A 1104 -0.14 -25.02 2.74
CA PRO A 1104 -1.28 -25.30 3.62
C PRO A 1104 -2.27 -24.14 3.78
N ASP A 1105 -1.82 -22.88 3.67
CA ASP A 1105 -2.68 -21.69 3.71
C ASP A 1105 -3.60 -21.49 2.50
N TRP A 1106 -3.42 -22.27 1.42
CA TRP A 1106 -4.27 -22.22 0.22
C TRP A 1106 -5.36 -23.31 0.22
N VAL A 1107 -5.30 -24.26 1.15
CA VAL A 1107 -6.16 -25.45 1.23
C VAL A 1107 -7.66 -25.12 1.33
N ARG A 1108 -8.04 -23.93 1.83
CA ARG A 1108 -9.44 -23.47 1.89
C ARG A 1108 -10.12 -23.41 0.52
N ILE A 1109 -9.41 -23.02 -0.54
CA ILE A 1109 -9.99 -22.85 -1.90
C ILE A 1109 -10.51 -24.19 -2.46
N PRO A 1110 -9.69 -25.27 -2.55
CA PRO A 1110 -10.19 -26.56 -3.04
C PRO A 1110 -11.18 -27.22 -2.07
N LEU A 1111 -11.09 -26.98 -0.76
CA LEU A 1111 -12.11 -27.45 0.20
C LEU A 1111 -13.49 -26.86 -0.12
N GLN A 1112 -13.59 -25.54 -0.33
CA GLN A 1112 -14.84 -24.89 -0.70
C GLN A 1112 -15.35 -25.37 -2.07
N GLY A 1113 -14.43 -25.59 -3.03
CA GLY A 1113 -14.75 -26.18 -4.34
C GLY A 1113 -15.36 -27.58 -4.25
N ILE A 1114 -14.73 -28.48 -3.48
CA ILE A 1114 -15.25 -29.85 -3.22
C ILE A 1114 -16.60 -29.77 -2.50
N HIS A 1115 -16.72 -28.93 -1.49
CA HIS A 1115 -17.94 -28.75 -0.71
C HIS A 1115 -19.14 -28.29 -1.57
N GLY A 1116 -18.90 -27.33 -2.48
CA GLY A 1116 -19.91 -26.88 -3.45
C GLY A 1116 -20.34 -27.98 -4.42
N LEU A 1117 -19.37 -28.65 -5.07
CA LEU A 1117 -19.63 -29.75 -6.02
C LEU A 1117 -20.32 -30.95 -5.37
N ALA A 1118 -20.08 -31.21 -4.08
CA ALA A 1118 -20.72 -32.30 -3.33
C ALA A 1118 -22.17 -32.00 -2.92
N ARG A 1119 -22.59 -30.72 -2.85
CA ARG A 1119 -23.94 -30.30 -2.44
C ARG A 1119 -24.89 -29.94 -3.58
N GLN A 1120 -24.38 -29.70 -4.80
CA GLN A 1120 -25.23 -29.57 -5.99
C GLN A 1120 -26.02 -30.88 -6.20
N ARG A 1121 -27.35 -30.80 -6.29
CA ARG A 1121 -28.22 -31.97 -6.53
C ARG A 1121 -28.23 -32.31 -8.01
#